data_AF-Q2JTI9-F1
#
_entry.id   AF-Q2JTI9-F1
#
_cell.length_a   1.000
_cell.length_b   1.000
_cell.length_c   1.000
_cell.angle_alpha   90.00
_cell.angle_beta   90.00
_cell.angle_gamma   90.00
#
_symmetry.space_group_name_H-M   'P 1'
#
loop_
_entity.id
_entity.type
_entity.pdbx_description
1 polymer ?
#
loop_
_entity_poly.entity_id
_entity_poly.type
_entity_poly.pdbx_seq_one_letter_code
_entity_poly.pdbx_strand_id
1 'polypeptide(L)'
;MGKGLGELEASRCWAKGLQELAKGLWERGHWPQAAALYRQLVEGSLPADLEPVQALAAHRLGRVQERRRLWLEAAAWFEQACRWDPTAAESFWRWGLALLKLGRLREALSPLQEAARLRPDWGDPWVQMGLAWLDLGELEQAVACFQEAAARGTQTAELYSYWAEAQVRRDNSQAAWEKFRQALAAEREWLQAWCEGSGRDSLLRLELEQALQGSPGKFWQERYRLWRQRWIPAQATLPSPACQSPPPSAGNPLPVPSQGYLTTRQWHQATGEGSYQVVDPEGVLCLQAPPTADPAIGQKLRSQRIPLAETFVAQIPQGSVHVGHYPRHLYASFASAVLTRRGELLADVSPSLPPPEFLDWDWKPAHLEHHPVLDLPHLPPPIPLDGPVALLPLGAVNYFHWMVDILPALDLLRRAGFLEKDLPILLHGYQGKPFQVQSLAALGIPTERLLSFEQVGGSHLQAQNLIVPSLAGPVGCLTPRGWKVLQQLVPLGQAADPLLPRRVYISRRAARWRRVINEAEVLEALRPWGFVPVQLEVLSLAEQIALMQKAEAVMGIHGAGLTNLAFCQPGTVAIEIFPSNAVLPYFWSLAQVVGLNYFPLVAPTCDPALVALLASPELDREDAWVPVPALLALLEQTGLQ
;
A
#
# COMPACT_ATOMS: atom_id res chain seq x y z
N MET A 1 15.78 36.89 46.73
CA MET A 1 14.71 35.92 46.41
C MET A 1 13.80 36.33 45.24
N GLY A 2 13.95 37.51 44.61
CA GLY A 2 13.01 37.99 43.56
C GLY A 2 13.33 37.66 42.10
N LYS A 3 14.52 37.15 41.74
CA LYS A 3 14.87 36.85 40.33
C LYS A 3 14.33 35.52 39.81
N GLY A 4 14.26 34.48 40.66
CA GLY A 4 13.79 33.15 40.23
C GLY A 4 12.27 33.02 40.05
N LEU A 5 11.48 33.85 40.75
CA LEU A 5 10.02 33.84 40.62
C LEU A 5 9.54 34.37 39.26
N GLY A 6 10.19 35.41 38.73
CA GLY A 6 9.83 35.98 37.42
C GLY A 6 10.18 35.07 36.23
N GLU A 7 11.29 34.33 36.30
CA GLU A 7 11.68 33.35 35.26
C GLU A 7 10.76 32.12 35.24
N LEU A 8 10.28 31.67 36.41
CA LEU A 8 9.29 30.60 36.54
C LEU A 8 7.91 31.02 36.00
N GLU A 9 7.46 32.24 36.29
CA GLU A 9 6.20 32.77 35.75
C GLU A 9 6.26 32.97 34.23
N ALA A 10 7.40 33.46 33.70
CA ALA A 10 7.61 33.58 32.27
C ALA A 10 7.58 32.21 31.56
N SER A 11 8.22 31.20 32.14
CA SER A 11 8.21 29.81 31.61
C SER A 11 6.80 29.21 31.59
N ARG A 12 5.99 29.49 32.62
CA ARG A 12 4.58 29.07 32.68
C ARG A 12 3.72 29.75 31.61
N CYS A 13 3.86 31.07 31.44
CA CYS A 13 3.12 31.82 30.41
C CYS A 13 3.52 31.37 29.00
N TRP A 14 4.81 31.16 28.76
CA TRP A 14 5.33 30.63 27.50
C TRP A 14 4.76 29.24 27.18
N ALA A 15 4.83 28.29 28.13
CA ALA A 15 4.33 26.93 27.92
C ALA A 15 2.83 26.89 27.63
N LYS A 16 2.01 27.66 28.37
CA LYS A 16 0.56 27.75 28.13
C LYS A 16 0.24 28.38 26.77
N GLY A 17 0.94 29.46 26.39
CA GLY A 17 0.75 30.10 25.08
C GLY A 17 1.11 29.18 23.92
N LEU A 18 2.22 28.45 24.05
CA LEU A 18 2.68 27.50 23.04
C LEU A 18 1.72 26.30 22.91
N GLN A 19 1.19 25.82 24.04
CA GLN A 19 0.19 24.75 24.09
C GLN A 19 -1.10 25.14 23.36
N GLU A 20 -1.65 26.34 23.63
CA GLU A 20 -2.88 26.82 22.98
C GLU A 20 -2.67 27.06 21.48
N LEU A 21 -1.51 27.61 21.09
CA LEU A 21 -1.17 27.77 19.67
C LEU A 21 -1.05 26.42 18.96
N ALA A 22 -0.34 25.46 19.57
CA ALA A 22 -0.19 24.11 19.03
C ALA A 22 -1.53 23.39 18.90
N LYS A 23 -2.41 23.55 19.90
CA LYS A 23 -3.79 23.03 19.88
C LYS A 23 -4.63 23.68 18.78
N GLY A 24 -4.56 25.00 18.60
CA GLY A 24 -5.27 25.69 17.52
C GLY A 24 -4.81 25.24 16.13
N LEU A 25 -3.50 25.03 15.94
CA LEU A 25 -2.95 24.46 14.70
C LEU A 25 -3.38 23.01 14.49
N TRP A 26 -3.43 22.22 15.57
CA TRP A 26 -3.94 20.85 15.57
C TRP A 26 -5.39 20.83 15.08
N GLU A 27 -6.29 21.58 15.71
CA GLU A 27 -7.71 21.61 15.35
C GLU A 27 -7.97 22.07 13.91
N ARG A 28 -7.10 22.90 13.35
CA ARG A 28 -7.16 23.38 11.96
C ARG A 28 -6.49 22.48 10.93
N GLY A 29 -5.90 21.35 11.34
CA GLY A 29 -5.27 20.41 10.43
C GLY A 29 -3.81 20.69 10.09
N HIS A 30 -3.18 21.67 10.73
CA HIS A 30 -1.78 22.05 10.53
C HIS A 30 -0.83 21.20 11.39
N TRP A 31 -0.90 19.88 11.23
CA TRP A 31 -0.22 18.89 12.08
C TRP A 31 1.31 19.03 12.14
N PRO A 32 2.03 19.31 11.04
CA PRO A 32 3.49 19.50 11.08
C PRO A 32 3.91 20.72 11.90
N GLN A 33 3.20 21.84 11.76
CA GLN A 33 3.47 23.04 12.57
C GLN A 33 3.12 22.78 14.05
N ALA A 34 1.98 22.14 14.33
CA ALA A 34 1.60 21.75 15.68
C ALA A 34 2.65 20.83 16.33
N ALA A 35 3.17 19.85 15.57
CA ALA A 35 4.21 18.93 16.03
C ALA A 35 5.50 19.66 16.42
N ALA A 36 5.94 20.65 15.63
CA ALA A 36 7.12 21.44 15.95
C ALA A 36 6.96 22.20 17.28
N LEU A 37 5.78 22.74 17.55
CA LEU A 37 5.48 23.42 18.81
C LEU A 37 5.37 22.44 19.99
N TYR A 38 4.72 21.29 19.82
CA TYR A 38 4.69 20.26 20.87
C TYR A 38 6.08 19.74 21.21
N ARG A 39 6.97 19.64 20.22
CA ARG A 39 8.37 19.24 20.45
C ARG A 39 9.11 20.24 21.34
N GLN A 40 8.91 21.54 21.11
CA GLN A 40 9.51 22.57 21.97
C GLN A 40 9.01 22.49 23.42
N LEU A 41 7.74 22.14 23.66
CA LEU A 41 7.22 21.93 25.02
C LEU A 41 7.87 20.75 25.73
N VAL A 42 8.15 19.68 24.99
CA VAL A 42 8.71 18.42 25.49
C VAL A 42 10.22 18.51 25.72
N GLU A 43 10.93 19.25 24.86
CA GLU A 43 12.38 19.48 24.97
C GLU A 43 12.74 20.63 25.93
N GLY A 44 11.77 21.51 26.23
CA GLY A 44 11.94 22.61 27.17
C GLY A 44 12.15 22.13 28.61
N SER A 45 13.13 22.71 29.31
CA SER A 45 13.31 22.52 30.74
C SER A 45 12.23 23.28 31.51
N LEU A 46 11.09 22.64 31.76
CA LEU A 46 9.95 23.22 32.45
C LEU A 46 9.87 22.77 33.93
N PRO A 47 9.27 23.58 34.82
CA PRO A 47 9.00 23.18 36.20
C PRO A 47 8.11 21.94 36.29
N ALA A 48 8.26 21.15 37.35
CA ALA A 48 7.51 19.90 37.56
C ALA A 48 5.99 20.07 37.55
N ASP A 49 5.47 21.25 37.95
CA ASP A 49 4.02 21.53 37.89
C ASP A 49 3.46 21.62 36.46
N LEU A 50 4.32 21.64 35.44
CA LEU A 50 3.94 21.61 34.02
C LEU A 50 4.16 20.24 33.35
N GLU A 51 4.53 19.20 34.11
CA GLU A 51 4.61 17.82 33.60
C GLU A 51 3.31 17.37 32.89
N PRO A 52 2.09 17.70 33.35
CA PRO A 52 0.87 17.38 32.60
C PRO A 52 0.78 18.03 31.21
N VAL A 53 1.35 19.24 31.05
CA VAL A 53 1.43 19.93 29.75
C VAL A 53 2.42 19.20 28.83
N GLN A 54 3.55 18.76 29.37
CA GLN A 54 4.56 17.98 28.63
C GLN A 54 4.04 16.59 28.28
N ALA A 55 3.30 15.93 29.18
CA ALA A 55 2.63 14.65 28.94
C ALA A 55 1.64 14.77 27.79
N LEU A 56 0.79 15.80 27.80
CA LEU A 56 -0.15 16.04 26.70
C LEU A 56 0.58 16.34 25.38
N ALA A 57 1.64 17.14 25.42
CA ALA A 57 2.44 17.44 24.23
C ALA A 57 3.10 16.17 23.65
N ALA A 58 3.67 15.31 24.50
CA ALA A 58 4.21 14.01 24.10
C ALA A 58 3.14 13.08 23.53
N HIS A 59 1.95 13.01 24.15
CA HIS A 59 0.82 12.26 23.60
C HIS A 59 0.45 12.76 22.20
N ARG A 60 0.37 14.08 22.00
CA ARG A 60 0.04 14.69 20.69
C ARG A 60 1.13 14.42 19.67
N LEU A 61 2.41 14.43 20.04
CA LEU A 61 3.51 13.99 19.16
C LEU A 61 3.35 12.51 18.76
N GLY A 62 3.04 11.64 19.72
CA GLY A 62 2.75 10.23 19.45
C GLY A 62 1.62 10.07 18.42
N ARG A 63 0.54 10.86 18.54
CA ARG A 63 -0.56 10.90 17.54
C ARG A 63 -0.13 11.38 16.16
N VAL A 64 0.82 12.32 16.06
CA VAL A 64 1.40 12.72 14.76
C VAL A 64 2.15 11.56 14.13
N GLN A 65 2.98 10.88 14.92
CA GLN A 65 3.76 9.74 14.42
C GLN A 65 2.88 8.55 14.06
N GLU A 66 1.80 8.30 14.82
CA GLU A 66 0.75 7.32 14.49
C GLU A 66 0.15 7.59 13.10
N ARG A 67 -0.22 8.85 12.81
CA ARG A 67 -0.76 9.25 11.49
C ARG A 67 0.26 9.07 10.37
N ARG A 68 1.55 9.23 10.67
CA ARG A 68 2.66 8.99 9.74
C ARG A 68 3.06 7.51 9.66
N ARG A 69 2.40 6.63 10.43
CA ARG A 69 2.71 5.19 10.56
C ARG A 69 4.13 4.91 11.05
N LEU A 70 4.72 5.85 11.78
CA LEU A 70 6.02 5.71 12.44
C LEU A 70 5.79 5.10 13.84
N TRP A 71 5.44 3.81 13.87
CA TRP A 71 4.96 3.15 15.09
C TRP A 71 5.99 3.10 16.23
N LEU A 72 7.28 2.98 15.88
CA LEU A 72 8.37 2.97 16.86
C LEU A 72 8.48 4.32 17.58
N GLU A 73 8.48 5.41 16.82
CA GLU A 73 8.51 6.77 17.38
C GLU A 73 7.22 7.09 18.13
N ALA A 74 6.07 6.64 17.61
CA ALA A 74 4.79 6.80 18.30
C ALA A 74 4.82 6.11 19.67
N ALA A 75 5.30 4.86 19.74
CA ALA A 75 5.44 4.12 20.99
C ALA A 75 6.35 4.84 21.99
N ALA A 76 7.50 5.34 21.54
CA ALA A 76 8.42 6.10 22.41
C ALA A 76 7.77 7.37 22.97
N TRP A 77 7.01 8.11 22.15
CA TRP A 77 6.31 9.30 22.61
C TRP A 77 5.15 8.99 23.56
N PHE A 78 4.40 7.91 23.33
CA PHE A 78 3.36 7.48 24.26
C PHE A 78 3.92 6.96 25.58
N GLU A 79 5.02 6.20 25.55
CA GLU A 79 5.74 5.80 26.76
C GLU A 79 6.19 7.02 27.56
N GLN A 80 6.80 8.01 26.90
CA GLN A 80 7.23 9.24 27.56
C GLN A 80 6.05 10.03 28.13
N ALA A 81 4.91 10.09 27.41
CA ALA A 81 3.68 10.69 27.91
C ALA A 81 3.18 9.99 29.19
N CYS A 82 3.22 8.65 29.23
CA CYS A 82 2.85 7.86 30.40
C CYS A 82 3.81 8.03 31.59
N ARG A 83 5.09 8.33 31.36
CA ARG A 83 6.05 8.64 32.42
C ARG A 83 5.74 9.98 33.10
N TRP A 84 5.35 10.99 32.32
CA TRP A 84 4.97 12.31 32.84
C TRP A 84 3.55 12.38 33.38
N ASP A 85 2.62 11.60 32.85
CA ASP A 85 1.29 11.43 33.39
C ASP A 85 0.94 9.93 33.53
N PRO A 86 1.24 9.34 34.69
CA PRO A 86 0.91 7.94 35.00
C PRO A 86 -0.60 7.67 35.13
N THR A 87 -1.45 8.69 35.01
CA THR A 87 -2.92 8.54 35.10
C THR A 87 -3.59 8.60 33.73
N ALA A 88 -2.84 8.88 32.66
CA ALA A 88 -3.35 9.01 31.30
C ALA A 88 -3.66 7.65 30.64
N ALA A 89 -4.83 7.09 30.94
CA ALA A 89 -5.28 5.81 30.38
C ALA A 89 -5.22 5.75 28.84
N GLU A 90 -5.58 6.83 28.14
CA GLU A 90 -5.52 6.86 26.66
C GLU A 90 -4.08 6.73 26.13
N SER A 91 -3.09 7.34 26.79
CA SER A 91 -1.69 7.22 26.39
C SER A 91 -1.17 5.79 26.54
N PHE A 92 -1.52 5.11 27.63
CA PHE A 92 -1.19 3.71 27.85
C PHE A 92 -1.81 2.79 26.78
N TRP A 93 -3.08 2.99 26.45
CA TRP A 93 -3.74 2.23 25.40
C TRP A 93 -3.10 2.44 24.03
N ARG A 94 -2.79 3.70 23.68
CA ARG A 94 -2.12 4.02 22.41
C ARG A 94 -0.70 3.50 22.34
N TRP A 95 0.03 3.48 23.46
CA TRP A 95 1.33 2.83 23.55
C TRP A 95 1.23 1.34 23.25
N GLY A 96 0.29 0.65 23.92
CA GLY A 96 0.00 -0.76 23.65
C GLY A 96 -0.36 -1.03 22.19
N LEU A 97 -1.25 -0.21 21.61
CA LEU A 97 -1.62 -0.31 20.20
C LEU A 97 -0.42 -0.13 19.27
N ALA A 98 0.45 0.84 19.53
CA ALA A 98 1.66 1.07 18.75
C ALA A 98 2.62 -0.14 18.83
N LEU A 99 2.77 -0.77 19.99
CA LEU A 99 3.55 -2.00 20.17
C LEU A 99 2.95 -3.19 19.41
N LEU A 100 1.63 -3.33 19.39
CA LEU A 100 0.95 -4.35 18.56
C LEU A 100 1.24 -4.15 17.08
N LYS A 101 1.22 -2.90 16.59
CA LYS A 101 1.57 -2.60 15.19
C LYS A 101 3.03 -2.87 14.84
N LEU A 102 3.92 -2.91 15.84
CA LEU A 102 5.32 -3.32 15.71
C LEU A 102 5.52 -4.84 15.84
N GLY A 103 4.46 -5.64 16.09
CA GLY A 103 4.57 -7.07 16.35
C GLY A 103 5.14 -7.41 17.74
N ARG A 104 5.31 -6.42 18.63
CA ARG A 104 5.82 -6.60 20.01
C ARG A 104 4.70 -7.03 20.95
N LEU A 105 4.10 -8.19 20.65
CA LEU A 105 2.84 -8.65 21.24
C LEU A 105 2.88 -8.77 22.76
N ARG A 106 3.93 -9.39 23.32
CA ARG A 106 4.05 -9.56 24.78
C ARG A 106 4.27 -8.24 25.52
N GLU A 107 5.02 -7.33 24.91
CA GLU A 107 5.34 -6.03 25.52
C GLU A 107 4.13 -5.10 25.51
N ALA A 108 3.22 -5.24 24.53
CA ALA A 108 1.97 -4.50 24.48
C ALA A 108 1.02 -4.81 25.65
N LEU A 109 1.12 -5.99 26.27
CA LEU A 109 0.21 -6.41 27.34
C LEU A 109 0.30 -5.50 28.58
N SER A 110 1.51 -5.14 29.00
CA SER A 110 1.73 -4.29 30.19
C SER A 110 1.04 -2.92 30.10
N PRO A 111 1.27 -2.10 29.05
CA PRO A 111 0.57 -0.82 28.93
C PRO A 111 -0.94 -0.97 28.69
N LEU A 112 -1.41 -2.04 28.03
CA LEU A 112 -2.85 -2.28 27.89
C LEU A 112 -3.53 -2.65 29.23
N GLN A 113 -2.85 -3.44 30.07
CA GLN A 113 -3.31 -3.75 31.42
C GLN A 113 -3.40 -2.50 32.27
N GLU A 114 -2.41 -1.60 32.17
CA GLU A 114 -2.41 -0.34 32.89
C GLU A 114 -3.53 0.59 32.41
N ALA A 115 -3.80 0.66 31.10
CA ALA A 115 -4.94 1.39 30.57
C ALA A 115 -6.29 0.86 31.10
N ALA A 116 -6.44 -0.47 31.18
CA ALA A 116 -7.62 -1.13 31.73
C ALA A 116 -7.77 -0.90 33.24
N ARG A 117 -6.65 -0.82 33.98
CA ARG A 117 -6.64 -0.52 35.42
C ARG A 117 -7.07 0.92 35.70
N LEU A 118 -6.60 1.87 34.89
CA LEU A 118 -6.89 3.29 35.03
C LEU A 118 -8.33 3.64 34.61
N ARG A 119 -8.88 2.93 33.63
CA ARG A 119 -10.30 3.02 33.24
C ARG A 119 -10.96 1.64 33.24
N PRO A 120 -11.47 1.19 34.41
CA PRO A 120 -12.05 -0.13 34.57
C PRO A 120 -13.30 -0.40 33.71
N ASP A 121 -13.99 0.65 33.27
CA ASP A 121 -15.17 0.60 32.40
C ASP A 121 -14.82 0.59 30.90
N TRP A 122 -13.55 0.75 30.54
CA TRP A 122 -13.14 0.85 29.15
C TRP A 122 -12.78 -0.52 28.57
N GLY A 123 -13.58 -1.01 27.63
CA GLY A 123 -13.39 -2.34 27.03
C GLY A 123 -12.33 -2.42 25.92
N ASP A 124 -11.93 -1.33 25.26
CA ASP A 124 -10.99 -1.39 24.13
C ASP A 124 -9.61 -1.99 24.49
N PRO A 125 -8.98 -1.67 25.64
CA PRO A 125 -7.74 -2.31 26.04
C PRO A 125 -7.87 -3.83 26.17
N TRP A 126 -9.02 -4.34 26.61
CA TRP A 126 -9.30 -5.77 26.70
C TRP A 126 -9.43 -6.43 25.33
N VAL A 127 -10.06 -5.76 24.35
CA VAL A 127 -10.06 -6.22 22.95
C VAL A 127 -8.63 -6.35 22.43
N GLN A 128 -7.80 -5.31 22.64
CA GLN A 128 -6.41 -5.30 22.16
C GLN A 128 -5.54 -6.36 22.86
N MET A 129 -5.72 -6.59 24.16
CA MET A 129 -5.06 -7.70 24.86
C MET A 129 -5.52 -9.06 24.35
N GLY A 130 -6.82 -9.23 24.08
CA GLY A 130 -7.36 -10.46 23.51
C GLY A 130 -6.77 -10.78 22.15
N LEU A 131 -6.58 -9.76 21.30
CA LEU A 131 -5.87 -9.88 20.03
C LEU A 131 -4.41 -10.28 20.21
N ALA A 132 -3.69 -9.64 21.14
CA ALA A 132 -2.31 -9.96 21.44
C ALA A 132 -2.14 -11.43 21.86
N TRP A 133 -3.02 -11.92 22.75
CA TRP A 133 -3.01 -13.31 23.19
C TRP A 133 -3.42 -14.29 22.08
N LEU A 134 -4.39 -13.91 21.24
CA LEU A 134 -4.80 -14.70 20.08
C LEU A 134 -3.63 -14.89 19.11
N ASP A 135 -2.89 -13.83 18.80
CA ASP A 135 -1.71 -13.88 17.91
C ASP A 135 -0.54 -14.65 18.55
N LEU A 136 -0.40 -14.61 19.88
CA LEU A 136 0.53 -15.45 20.63
C LEU A 136 0.11 -16.92 20.72
N GLY A 137 -1.12 -17.27 20.33
CA GLY A 137 -1.67 -18.62 20.41
C GLY A 137 -2.19 -19.04 21.79
N GLU A 138 -2.28 -18.10 22.73
CA GLU A 138 -2.77 -18.31 24.09
C GLU A 138 -4.29 -18.10 24.14
N LEU A 139 -5.02 -19.11 23.65
CA LEU A 139 -6.42 -18.97 23.27
C LEU A 139 -7.36 -18.79 24.47
N GLU A 140 -7.07 -19.41 25.61
CA GLU A 140 -7.81 -19.26 26.86
C GLU A 140 -7.77 -17.81 27.37
N GLN A 141 -6.58 -17.21 27.36
CA GLN A 141 -6.33 -15.84 27.78
C GLN A 141 -6.99 -14.86 26.81
N ALA A 142 -6.96 -15.14 25.50
CA ALA A 142 -7.66 -14.35 24.50
C ALA A 142 -9.18 -14.32 24.75
N VAL A 143 -9.78 -15.50 24.97
CA VAL A 143 -11.21 -15.62 25.29
C VAL A 143 -11.56 -14.89 26.59
N ALA A 144 -10.75 -15.02 27.63
CA ALA A 144 -10.96 -14.30 28.89
C ALA A 144 -10.94 -12.77 28.67
N CYS A 145 -10.00 -12.26 27.87
CA CYS A 145 -9.96 -10.84 27.55
C CYS A 145 -11.21 -10.38 26.76
N PHE A 146 -11.70 -11.19 25.82
CA PHE A 146 -12.92 -10.87 25.09
C PHE A 146 -14.18 -10.90 25.97
N GLN A 147 -14.24 -11.79 26.98
CA GLN A 147 -15.29 -11.80 27.99
C GLN A 147 -15.26 -10.54 28.84
N GLU A 148 -14.08 -10.12 29.29
CA GLU A 148 -13.88 -8.89 30.06
C GLU A 148 -14.26 -7.64 29.23
N ALA A 149 -13.92 -7.60 27.94
CA ALA A 149 -14.35 -6.53 27.04
C ALA A 149 -15.89 -6.46 26.93
N ALA A 150 -16.54 -7.60 26.74
CA ALA A 150 -18.00 -7.68 26.67
C ALA A 150 -18.69 -7.28 27.98
N ALA A 151 -18.13 -7.68 29.13
CA ALA A 151 -18.64 -7.31 30.45
C ALA A 151 -18.58 -5.79 30.72
N ARG A 152 -17.66 -5.08 30.04
CA ARG A 152 -17.51 -3.61 30.09
C ARG A 152 -18.33 -2.87 29.05
N GLY A 153 -19.23 -3.56 28.36
CA GLY A 153 -20.16 -2.96 27.41
C GLY A 153 -19.62 -2.84 25.99
N THR A 154 -18.43 -3.35 25.67
CA THR A 154 -18.01 -3.48 24.28
C THR A 154 -18.83 -4.60 23.63
N GLN A 155 -19.77 -4.25 22.76
CA GLN A 155 -20.64 -5.20 22.05
C GLN A 155 -20.57 -4.96 20.55
N THR A 156 -19.36 -4.94 20.01
CA THR A 156 -19.13 -4.68 18.58
C THR A 156 -18.94 -5.97 17.80
N ALA A 157 -19.18 -5.92 16.50
CA ALA A 157 -19.00 -7.07 15.62
C ALA A 157 -17.54 -7.54 15.57
N GLU A 158 -16.59 -6.61 15.65
CA GLU A 158 -15.16 -6.92 15.69
C GLU A 158 -14.81 -7.78 16.91
N LEU A 159 -15.24 -7.39 18.11
CA LEU A 159 -15.01 -8.16 19.34
C LEU A 159 -15.53 -9.59 19.20
N TYR A 160 -16.80 -9.75 18.83
CA TYR A 160 -17.42 -11.06 18.74
C TYR A 160 -16.80 -11.95 17.66
N SER A 161 -16.24 -11.34 16.62
CA SER A 161 -15.59 -12.07 15.55
C SER A 161 -14.19 -12.56 15.91
N TYR A 162 -13.40 -11.75 16.63
CA TYR A 162 -12.14 -12.22 17.21
C TYR A 162 -12.36 -13.28 18.27
N TRP A 163 -13.45 -13.15 19.06
CA TRP A 163 -13.84 -14.18 20.01
C TRP A 163 -14.23 -15.49 19.30
N ALA A 164 -15.00 -15.40 18.22
CA ALA A 164 -15.33 -16.57 17.41
C ALA A 164 -14.07 -17.22 16.81
N GLU A 165 -13.10 -16.44 16.30
CA GLU A 165 -11.80 -16.92 15.82
C GLU A 165 -11.04 -17.71 16.91
N ALA A 166 -10.98 -17.16 18.11
CA ALA A 166 -10.35 -17.83 19.25
C ALA A 166 -11.03 -19.17 19.54
N GLN A 167 -12.37 -19.24 19.49
CA GLN A 167 -13.11 -20.50 19.71
C GLN A 167 -12.93 -21.50 18.57
N VAL A 168 -12.81 -21.06 17.31
CA VAL A 168 -12.47 -21.93 16.17
C VAL A 168 -11.09 -22.55 16.36
N ARG A 169 -10.09 -21.74 16.76
CA ARG A 169 -8.73 -22.23 17.01
C ARG A 169 -8.63 -23.18 18.21
N ARG A 170 -9.61 -23.13 19.12
CA ARG A 170 -9.81 -24.08 20.22
C ARG A 170 -10.63 -25.31 19.83
N ASP A 171 -10.98 -25.45 18.55
CA ASP A 171 -11.86 -26.48 18.01
C ASP A 171 -13.27 -26.52 18.64
N ASN A 172 -13.71 -25.41 19.23
CA ASN A 172 -15.02 -25.27 19.85
C ASN A 172 -16.02 -24.63 18.87
N SER A 173 -16.42 -25.43 17.87
CA SER A 173 -17.30 -25.00 16.78
C SER A 173 -18.67 -24.47 17.26
N GLN A 174 -19.21 -25.01 18.36
CA GLN A 174 -20.48 -24.56 18.91
C GLN A 174 -20.37 -23.18 19.58
N ALA A 175 -19.34 -22.97 20.40
CA ALA A 175 -19.10 -21.67 21.03
C ALA A 175 -18.71 -20.60 19.99
N ALA A 176 -17.94 -20.97 18.96
CA ALA A 176 -17.62 -20.09 17.85
C ALA A 176 -18.88 -19.59 17.14
N TRP A 177 -19.81 -20.51 16.85
CA TRP A 177 -21.09 -20.17 16.21
C TRP A 177 -21.92 -19.18 17.00
N GLU A 178 -22.00 -19.35 18.33
CA GLU A 178 -22.73 -18.41 19.18
C GLU A 178 -22.12 -17.00 19.11
N LYS A 179 -20.80 -16.89 19.03
CA LYS A 179 -20.11 -15.60 18.88
C LYS A 179 -20.28 -15.01 17.49
N PHE A 180 -20.31 -15.83 16.44
CA PHE A 180 -20.66 -15.35 15.11
C PHE A 180 -22.07 -14.77 15.04
N ARG A 181 -23.05 -15.40 15.70
CA ARG A 181 -24.42 -14.84 15.79
C ARG A 181 -24.44 -13.49 16.49
N GLN A 182 -23.65 -13.32 17.56
CA GLN A 182 -23.52 -12.05 18.27
C GLN A 182 -22.85 -10.97 17.41
N ALA A 183 -21.84 -11.32 16.60
CA ALA A 183 -21.22 -10.40 15.66
C ALA A 183 -22.22 -9.88 14.60
N LEU A 184 -23.00 -10.79 14.01
CA LEU A 184 -24.03 -10.46 13.02
C LEU A 184 -25.17 -9.62 13.62
N ALA A 185 -25.54 -9.88 14.88
CA ALA A 185 -26.55 -9.10 15.58
C ALA A 185 -26.08 -7.67 15.88
N ALA A 186 -24.83 -7.50 16.31
CA ALA A 186 -24.22 -6.19 16.53
C ALA A 186 -24.10 -5.39 15.22
N GLU A 187 -23.74 -6.05 14.11
CA GLU A 187 -23.76 -5.44 12.77
C GLU A 187 -25.18 -5.03 12.34
N ARG A 188 -26.19 -5.87 12.61
CA ARG A 188 -27.59 -5.56 12.27
C ARG A 188 -28.06 -4.27 12.93
N GLU A 189 -27.78 -4.08 14.22
CA GLU A 189 -28.19 -2.88 14.96
C GLU A 189 -27.46 -1.63 14.44
N TRP A 190 -26.15 -1.74 14.18
CA TRP A 190 -25.38 -0.67 13.57
C TRP A 190 -25.89 -0.31 12.16
N LEU A 191 -26.18 -1.32 11.34
CA LEU A 191 -26.69 -1.15 9.98
C LEU A 191 -28.12 -0.62 9.95
N GLN A 192 -28.98 -1.02 10.89
CA GLN A 192 -30.32 -0.47 11.05
C GLN A 192 -30.26 1.02 11.41
N ALA A 193 -29.45 1.40 12.40
CA ALA A 193 -29.26 2.80 12.77
C ALA A 193 -28.67 3.64 11.62
N TRP A 194 -27.74 3.07 10.85
CA TRP A 194 -27.14 3.71 9.69
C TRP A 194 -28.13 3.88 8.52
N CYS A 195 -28.95 2.87 8.22
CA CYS A 195 -29.97 2.94 7.16
C CYS A 195 -31.11 3.91 7.52
N GLU A 196 -31.56 3.94 8.78
CA GLU A 196 -32.60 4.85 9.26
C GLU A 196 -32.17 6.33 9.22
N GLY A 197 -30.89 6.62 9.45
CA GLY A 197 -30.34 7.98 9.35
C GLY A 197 -30.00 8.44 7.93
N SER A 198 -29.95 7.53 6.95
CA SER A 198 -29.46 7.81 5.58
C SER A 198 -30.47 7.57 4.45
N GLY A 199 -31.67 7.06 4.75
CA GLY A 199 -32.73 6.82 3.77
C GLY A 199 -32.41 5.74 2.73
N ARG A 200 -31.52 4.79 3.04
CA ARG A 200 -31.08 3.70 2.15
C ARG A 200 -31.77 2.38 2.47
N ASP A 201 -32.17 1.64 1.42
CA ASP A 201 -33.26 0.65 1.46
C ASP A 201 -32.83 -0.86 1.50
N SER A 202 -33.72 -1.62 2.15
CA SER A 202 -34.10 -3.06 2.16
C SER A 202 -33.16 -4.24 1.81
N LEU A 203 -32.19 -4.14 0.91
CA LEU A 203 -31.50 -5.34 0.37
C LEU A 203 -30.51 -5.99 1.37
N LEU A 204 -29.75 -5.14 2.07
CA LEU A 204 -28.78 -5.57 3.08
C LEU A 204 -29.45 -6.26 4.27
N ARG A 205 -30.68 -5.83 4.59
CA ARG A 205 -31.54 -6.39 5.64
C ARG A 205 -31.97 -7.82 5.30
N LEU A 206 -32.31 -8.10 4.04
CA LEU A 206 -32.69 -9.44 3.58
C LEU A 206 -31.50 -10.43 3.62
N GLU A 207 -30.30 -9.97 3.24
CA GLU A 207 -29.08 -10.80 3.28
C GLU A 207 -28.66 -11.14 4.74
N LEU A 208 -28.82 -10.20 5.67
CA LEU A 208 -28.60 -10.41 7.11
C LEU A 208 -29.64 -11.36 7.74
N GLU A 209 -30.91 -11.22 7.36
CA GLU A 209 -32.00 -12.09 7.85
C GLU A 209 -31.82 -13.54 7.39
N GLN A 210 -31.32 -13.77 6.17
CA GLN A 210 -30.97 -15.11 5.67
C GLN A 210 -29.72 -15.68 6.37
N ALA A 211 -28.74 -14.84 6.71
CA ALA A 211 -27.54 -15.29 7.42
C ALA A 211 -27.83 -15.73 8.86
N LEU A 212 -28.80 -15.11 9.55
CA LEU A 212 -29.17 -15.41 10.93
C LEU A 212 -30.00 -16.71 11.10
N GLN A 213 -30.54 -17.27 10.02
CA GLN A 213 -31.40 -18.46 10.04
C GLN A 213 -30.65 -19.80 9.85
N GLY A 214 -29.34 -19.78 9.57
CA GLY A 214 -28.55 -20.98 9.27
C GLY A 214 -28.07 -21.79 10.49
N SER A 215 -28.03 -23.12 10.39
CA SER A 215 -27.46 -24.04 11.39
C SER A 215 -25.93 -24.25 11.20
N PRO A 216 -25.19 -24.75 12.21
CA PRO A 216 -23.72 -24.77 12.18
C PRO A 216 -23.18 -25.90 11.27
N GLY A 217 -22.33 -25.56 10.29
CA GLY A 217 -21.69 -26.50 9.37
C GLY A 217 -20.55 -25.90 8.54
N LYS A 218 -19.80 -26.75 7.81
CA LYS A 218 -18.59 -26.41 7.00
C LYS A 218 -18.73 -25.21 6.06
N PHE A 219 -19.95 -24.95 5.57
CA PHE A 219 -20.31 -23.78 4.77
C PHE A 219 -19.93 -22.43 5.41
N TRP A 220 -19.92 -22.36 6.74
CA TRP A 220 -19.64 -21.13 7.48
C TRP A 220 -18.15 -20.84 7.66
N GLN A 221 -17.27 -21.85 7.63
CA GLN A 221 -15.83 -21.63 7.61
C GLN A 221 -15.40 -20.86 6.35
N GLU A 222 -16.06 -21.14 5.23
CA GLU A 222 -15.87 -20.47 3.93
C GLU A 222 -16.38 -19.01 3.95
N ARG A 223 -17.59 -18.76 4.45
CA ARG A 223 -18.13 -17.38 4.57
C ARG A 223 -17.39 -16.55 5.62
N TYR A 224 -16.92 -17.17 6.71
CA TYR A 224 -16.04 -16.51 7.68
C TYR A 224 -14.68 -16.16 7.06
N ARG A 225 -14.09 -17.03 6.22
CA ARG A 225 -12.88 -16.71 5.45
C ARG A 225 -13.07 -15.47 4.57
N LEU A 226 -14.23 -15.35 3.93
CA LEU A 226 -14.60 -14.20 3.08
C LEU A 226 -14.91 -12.93 3.91
N TRP A 227 -15.57 -13.06 5.06
CA TRP A 227 -15.88 -11.95 5.97
C TRP A 227 -14.62 -11.43 6.70
N ARG A 228 -13.71 -12.31 7.14
CA ARG A 228 -12.39 -11.98 7.73
C ARG A 228 -11.53 -11.17 6.76
N GLN A 229 -11.52 -11.53 5.48
CA GLN A 229 -10.80 -10.81 4.43
C GLN A 229 -11.37 -9.41 4.14
N ARG A 230 -12.63 -9.16 4.50
CA ARG A 230 -13.33 -7.90 4.22
C ARG A 230 -13.11 -6.83 5.29
N TRP A 231 -12.85 -7.20 6.56
CA TRP A 231 -12.83 -6.23 7.67
C TRP A 231 -11.66 -6.37 8.67
N ILE A 232 -10.93 -7.49 8.70
CA ILE A 232 -9.76 -7.66 9.58
C ILE A 232 -8.51 -7.70 8.68
N PRO A 233 -7.61 -6.69 8.74
CA PRO A 233 -6.35 -6.79 8.03
C PRO A 233 -5.60 -8.02 8.55
N ALA A 234 -5.30 -8.97 7.66
CA ALA A 234 -4.55 -10.15 7.99
C ALA A 234 -3.20 -9.73 8.62
N GLN A 235 -3.05 -9.93 9.93
CA GLN A 235 -1.70 -10.11 10.48
C GLN A 235 -1.27 -11.49 10.04
N ALA A 236 -0.37 -11.52 9.06
CA ALA A 236 0.27 -12.76 8.65
C ALA A 236 1.02 -13.31 9.87
N THR A 237 0.59 -14.46 10.36
CA THR A 237 1.46 -15.34 11.14
C THR A 237 2.57 -15.80 10.21
N LEU A 238 3.67 -15.04 10.21
CA LEU A 238 4.90 -15.44 9.56
C LEU A 238 5.45 -16.66 10.31
N PRO A 239 5.97 -17.68 9.61
CA PRO A 239 6.74 -18.72 10.27
C PRO A 239 7.91 -18.06 11.00
N SER A 240 8.18 -18.52 12.23
CA SER A 240 9.32 -18.08 13.01
C SER A 240 10.59 -18.36 12.21
N PRO A 241 11.41 -17.34 11.85
CA PRO A 241 12.68 -17.61 11.20
C PRO A 241 13.62 -18.21 12.22
N ALA A 242 14.22 -19.34 11.87
CA ALA A 242 15.46 -19.81 12.47
C ALA A 242 16.59 -18.83 12.06
N CYS A 243 16.59 -17.64 12.65
CA CYS A 243 17.73 -16.73 12.60
C CYS A 243 17.69 -15.86 13.86
N GLN A 244 18.04 -16.47 14.99
CA GLN A 244 18.40 -15.72 16.19
C GLN A 244 19.82 -15.19 16.00
N SER A 245 19.94 -14.05 15.32
CA SER A 245 21.10 -13.18 15.48
C SER A 245 20.62 -11.86 16.07
N PRO A 246 21.25 -11.33 17.13
CA PRO A 246 20.90 -10.03 17.67
C PRO A 246 21.10 -8.96 16.58
N PRO A 247 20.38 -7.82 16.62
CA PRO A 247 20.68 -6.70 15.73
C PRO A 247 22.16 -6.33 15.90
N PRO A 248 22.93 -6.17 14.80
CA PRO A 248 24.33 -5.81 14.90
C PRO A 248 24.45 -4.45 15.60
N SER A 249 25.48 -4.33 16.45
CA SER A 249 25.84 -3.09 17.15
C SER A 249 25.85 -1.91 16.18
N ALA A 250 25.26 -0.78 16.59
CA ALA A 250 25.17 0.46 15.83
C ALA A 250 26.55 0.88 15.29
N GLY A 251 26.85 0.50 14.05
CA GLY A 251 27.92 1.09 13.27
C GLY A 251 27.62 2.57 13.04
N ASN A 252 28.66 3.38 12.85
CA ASN A 252 28.48 4.79 12.56
C ASN A 252 27.66 4.95 11.27
N PRO A 253 26.69 5.88 11.23
CA PRO A 253 25.97 6.20 10.01
C PRO A 253 26.93 6.57 8.88
N LEU A 254 26.63 6.11 7.67
CA LEU A 254 27.39 6.43 6.48
C LEU A 254 26.92 7.76 5.87
N PRO A 255 27.81 8.54 5.24
CA PRO A 255 27.39 9.70 4.47
C PRO A 255 26.49 9.26 3.31
N VAL A 256 25.56 10.12 2.93
CA VAL A 256 24.80 9.93 1.68
C VAL A 256 25.74 10.02 0.46
N PRO A 257 25.38 9.39 -0.68
CA PRO A 257 26.20 9.43 -1.88
C PRO A 257 26.49 10.88 -2.31
N SER A 258 27.77 11.24 -2.43
CA SER A 258 28.19 12.55 -2.96
C SER A 258 28.55 12.52 -4.44
N GLN A 259 28.62 11.32 -5.02
CA GLN A 259 28.98 11.04 -6.41
C GLN A 259 28.17 9.84 -6.92
N GLY A 260 28.15 9.66 -8.23
CA GLY A 260 27.70 8.42 -8.85
C GLY A 260 27.63 8.51 -10.35
N TYR A 261 27.05 7.47 -10.95
CA TYR A 261 27.00 7.28 -12.39
C TYR A 261 25.57 7.34 -12.88
N LEU A 262 25.38 8.01 -14.01
CA LEU A 262 24.08 8.06 -14.67
C LEU A 262 23.65 6.68 -15.18
N THR A 263 24.62 5.88 -15.63
CA THR A 263 24.37 4.50 -16.06
C THR A 263 25.36 3.52 -15.44
N THR A 264 24.88 2.31 -15.16
CA THR A 264 25.71 1.20 -14.67
C THR A 264 26.76 0.80 -15.72
N ARG A 265 26.47 0.99 -17.02
CA ARG A 265 27.45 0.81 -18.10
C ARG A 265 28.64 1.77 -17.97
N GLN A 266 28.39 3.05 -17.72
CA GLN A 266 29.45 4.04 -17.53
C GLN A 266 30.32 3.69 -16.32
N TRP A 267 29.71 3.28 -15.21
CA TRP A 267 30.45 2.81 -14.03
C TRP A 267 31.37 1.63 -14.37
N HIS A 268 30.83 0.60 -15.01
CA HIS A 268 31.59 -0.61 -15.37
C HIS A 268 32.76 -0.28 -16.31
N GLN A 269 32.54 0.58 -17.31
CA GLN A 269 33.58 1.00 -18.25
C GLN A 269 34.66 1.87 -17.60
N ALA A 270 34.28 2.75 -16.67
CA ALA A 270 35.20 3.67 -16.00
C ALA A 270 36.08 2.97 -14.95
N THR A 271 35.54 1.96 -14.27
CA THR A 271 36.20 1.33 -13.12
C THR A 271 36.77 -0.05 -13.42
N GLY A 272 36.23 -0.76 -14.42
CA GLY A 272 36.50 -2.18 -14.66
C GLY A 272 35.94 -3.10 -13.56
N GLU A 273 35.16 -2.58 -12.61
CA GLU A 273 34.56 -3.36 -11.53
C GLU A 273 33.26 -4.05 -11.97
N GLY A 274 32.98 -5.22 -11.39
CA GLY A 274 31.73 -5.96 -11.64
C GLY A 274 31.60 -6.54 -13.04
N SER A 275 30.35 -6.79 -13.46
CA SER A 275 30.05 -7.25 -14.81
C SER A 275 28.79 -6.58 -15.35
N TYR A 276 28.70 -6.43 -16.67
CA TYR A 276 27.55 -5.87 -17.36
C TYR A 276 27.13 -6.79 -18.52
N GLN A 277 26.00 -7.49 -18.36
CA GLN A 277 25.48 -8.41 -19.37
C GLN A 277 24.24 -7.82 -20.04
N VAL A 278 24.35 -7.48 -21.32
CA VAL A 278 23.19 -7.04 -22.13
C VAL A 278 22.26 -8.24 -22.35
N VAL A 279 20.96 -8.04 -22.13
CA VAL A 279 19.91 -9.07 -22.31
C VAL A 279 19.07 -8.77 -23.55
N ASP A 280 18.69 -7.50 -23.75
CA ASP A 280 18.01 -7.04 -24.96
C ASP A 280 18.67 -5.77 -25.50
N PRO A 281 18.76 -5.60 -26.83
CA PRO A 281 19.37 -4.42 -27.45
C PRO A 281 18.53 -3.14 -27.22
N GLU A 282 18.99 -1.98 -27.68
CA GLU A 282 18.16 -0.78 -27.73
C GLU A 282 16.95 -0.97 -28.66
N GLY A 283 15.92 -0.15 -28.49
CA GLY A 283 14.70 -0.18 -29.30
C GLY A 283 13.93 1.13 -29.26
N VAL A 284 12.76 1.13 -29.89
CA VAL A 284 11.85 2.28 -29.89
C VAL A 284 10.41 1.78 -29.76
N LEU A 285 9.66 2.40 -28.85
CA LEU A 285 8.21 2.26 -28.77
C LEU A 285 7.56 3.45 -29.49
N CYS A 286 6.79 3.17 -30.53
CA CYS A 286 6.03 4.19 -31.26
C CYS A 286 4.61 4.25 -30.72
N LEU A 287 4.21 5.40 -30.18
CA LEU A 287 2.85 5.64 -29.71
C LEU A 287 2.13 6.58 -30.68
N GLN A 288 0.84 6.33 -30.89
CA GLN A 288 -0.04 7.16 -31.71
C GLN A 288 -1.11 7.83 -30.84
N ALA A 289 -1.33 9.12 -31.05
CA ALA A 289 -2.37 9.87 -30.35
C ALA A 289 -3.74 9.18 -30.52
N PRO A 290 -4.54 9.05 -29.45
CA PRO A 290 -5.87 8.47 -29.55
C PRO A 290 -6.82 9.41 -30.32
N PRO A 291 -7.86 8.87 -30.95
CA PRO A 291 -8.85 9.68 -31.66
C PRO A 291 -9.72 10.44 -30.64
N THR A 292 -9.40 11.71 -30.40
CA THR A 292 -10.14 12.57 -29.46
C THR A 292 -10.07 14.04 -29.85
N ALA A 293 -11.14 14.78 -29.56
CA ALA A 293 -11.19 16.24 -29.66
C ALA A 293 -10.91 16.93 -28.32
N ASP A 294 -10.73 16.18 -27.23
CA ASP A 294 -10.48 16.74 -25.91
C ASP A 294 -9.03 17.27 -25.79
N PRO A 295 -8.84 18.57 -25.52
CA PRO A 295 -7.52 19.18 -25.47
C PRO A 295 -6.65 18.65 -24.32
N ALA A 296 -7.23 18.25 -23.19
CA ALA A 296 -6.48 17.69 -22.06
C ALA A 296 -5.86 16.35 -22.43
N ILE A 297 -6.58 15.54 -23.20
CA ILE A 297 -6.08 14.28 -23.75
C ILE A 297 -5.04 14.55 -24.84
N GLY A 298 -5.33 15.44 -25.79
CA GLY A 298 -4.42 15.76 -26.89
C GLY A 298 -3.06 16.33 -26.44
N GLN A 299 -3.03 17.04 -25.31
CA GLN A 299 -1.79 17.57 -24.73
C GLN A 299 -0.91 16.46 -24.13
N LYS A 300 -1.53 15.48 -23.47
CA LYS A 300 -0.84 14.43 -22.70
C LYS A 300 -0.56 13.16 -23.50
N LEU A 301 -1.52 12.71 -24.31
CA LEU A 301 -1.46 11.47 -25.10
C LEU A 301 -1.13 11.78 -26.56
N ARG A 302 0.09 12.25 -26.81
CA ARG A 302 0.56 12.67 -28.14
C ARG A 302 1.32 11.57 -28.88
N SER A 303 1.25 11.56 -30.22
CA SER A 303 2.10 10.69 -31.02
C SER A 303 3.56 10.96 -30.73
N GLN A 304 4.32 9.92 -30.38
CA GLN A 304 5.71 10.06 -29.96
C GLN A 304 6.49 8.76 -30.13
N ARG A 305 7.82 8.90 -30.19
CA ARG A 305 8.76 7.78 -30.22
C ARG A 305 9.51 7.77 -28.89
N ILE A 306 9.28 6.74 -28.09
CA ILE A 306 9.94 6.55 -26.80
C ILE A 306 11.18 5.67 -27.03
N PRO A 307 12.41 6.17 -26.84
CA PRO A 307 13.60 5.35 -26.85
C PRO A 307 13.54 4.31 -25.73
N LEU A 308 13.76 3.05 -26.08
CA LEU A 308 13.93 1.97 -25.13
C LEU A 308 15.43 1.70 -25.03
N ALA A 309 16.01 1.96 -23.86
CA ALA A 309 17.39 1.58 -23.59
C ALA A 309 17.55 0.06 -23.74
N GLU A 310 18.77 -0.38 -23.99
CA GLU A 310 19.12 -1.78 -23.80
C GLU A 310 18.80 -2.22 -22.36
N THR A 311 18.41 -3.48 -22.22
CA THR A 311 18.21 -4.09 -20.91
C THR A 311 19.44 -4.89 -20.55
N PHE A 312 19.73 -4.98 -19.25
CA PHE A 312 20.93 -5.64 -18.78
C PHE A 312 20.74 -6.26 -17.40
N VAL A 313 21.67 -7.13 -17.05
CA VAL A 313 21.89 -7.56 -15.66
C VAL A 313 23.33 -7.22 -15.29
N ALA A 314 23.49 -6.49 -14.19
CA ALA A 314 24.78 -6.11 -13.66
C ALA A 314 25.11 -6.88 -12.39
N GLN A 315 26.40 -7.16 -12.18
CA GLN A 315 26.92 -7.68 -10.92
C GLN A 315 27.78 -6.59 -10.29
N ILE A 316 27.47 -6.23 -9.05
CA ILE A 316 28.11 -5.14 -8.30
C ILE A 316 28.81 -5.76 -7.08
N PRO A 317 30.13 -5.98 -7.15
CA PRO A 317 30.89 -6.56 -6.04
C PRO A 317 30.83 -5.66 -4.82
N GLN A 318 30.49 -6.23 -3.67
CA GLN A 318 30.28 -5.49 -2.41
C GLN A 318 29.27 -4.34 -2.55
N GLY A 319 28.33 -4.45 -3.51
CA GLY A 319 27.27 -3.50 -3.74
C GLY A 319 26.24 -3.52 -2.61
N SER A 320 25.63 -2.37 -2.35
CA SER A 320 24.59 -2.23 -1.34
C SER A 320 23.32 -1.63 -1.92
N VAL A 321 22.21 -1.85 -1.22
CA VAL A 321 20.91 -1.27 -1.55
C VAL A 321 20.29 -0.68 -0.29
N HIS A 322 19.79 0.54 -0.42
CA HIS A 322 18.97 1.17 0.60
C HIS A 322 17.53 1.33 0.13
N VAL A 323 16.57 0.89 0.95
CA VAL A 323 15.14 1.15 0.78
C VAL A 323 14.62 1.91 2.00
N GLY A 324 13.85 2.97 1.81
CA GLY A 324 13.38 3.75 2.96
C GLY A 324 12.30 4.76 2.64
N HIS A 325 11.72 5.34 3.69
CA HIS A 325 10.76 6.42 3.54
C HIS A 325 11.50 7.74 3.34
N TYR A 326 11.47 8.25 2.12
CA TYR A 326 12.00 9.56 1.75
C TYR A 326 10.96 10.66 2.03
N PRO A 327 11.23 11.60 2.95
CA PRO A 327 10.22 12.50 3.53
C PRO A 327 9.57 13.50 2.55
N ARG A 328 10.06 13.61 1.31
CA ARG A 328 9.56 14.56 0.30
C ARG A 328 8.83 13.92 -0.89
N HIS A 329 8.70 12.60 -0.94
CA HIS A 329 8.12 11.92 -2.12
C HIS A 329 6.91 11.04 -1.74
N LEU A 330 5.74 11.34 -2.32
CA LEU A 330 4.49 10.59 -2.11
C LEU A 330 4.61 9.10 -2.48
N TYR A 331 5.54 8.78 -3.39
CA TYR A 331 5.87 7.43 -3.84
C TYR A 331 7.23 6.93 -3.35
N ALA A 332 7.82 7.59 -2.35
CA ALA A 332 9.10 7.21 -1.75
C ALA A 332 9.18 5.74 -1.34
N SER A 333 8.05 5.16 -0.92
CA SER A 333 7.96 3.76 -0.50
C SER A 333 8.23 2.76 -1.63
N PHE A 334 8.39 3.20 -2.89
CA PHE A 334 8.77 2.35 -4.02
C PHE A 334 10.23 2.50 -4.45
N ALA A 335 10.94 3.52 -3.96
CA ALA A 335 12.28 3.84 -4.41
C ALA A 335 13.35 3.02 -3.68
N SER A 336 14.42 2.69 -4.40
CA SER A 336 15.63 2.10 -3.82
C SER A 336 16.87 2.82 -4.36
N ALA A 337 17.92 2.87 -3.53
CA ALA A 337 19.22 3.39 -3.93
C ALA A 337 20.23 2.24 -3.98
N VAL A 338 20.71 1.94 -5.17
CA VAL A 338 21.75 0.94 -5.41
C VAL A 338 23.11 1.64 -5.46
N LEU A 339 24.02 1.20 -4.60
CA LEU A 339 25.31 1.82 -4.37
C LEU A 339 26.46 0.85 -4.69
N THR A 340 27.54 1.39 -5.26
CA THR A 340 28.82 0.65 -5.41
C THR A 340 29.48 0.44 -4.04
N ARG A 341 30.55 -0.37 -3.97
CA ARG A 341 31.33 -0.52 -2.72
C ARG A 341 31.91 0.81 -2.21
N ARG A 342 32.06 1.80 -3.09
CA ARG A 342 32.59 3.13 -2.77
C ARG A 342 31.49 4.11 -2.33
N GLY A 343 30.23 3.66 -2.28
CA GLY A 343 29.08 4.50 -1.93
C GLY A 343 28.60 5.38 -3.08
N GLU A 344 28.98 5.08 -4.32
CA GLU A 344 28.54 5.81 -5.51
C GLU A 344 27.16 5.32 -5.95
N LEU A 345 26.23 6.23 -6.26
CA LEU A 345 24.88 5.86 -6.72
C LEU A 345 24.89 5.41 -8.20
N LEU A 346 24.20 4.30 -8.51
CA LEU A 346 23.94 3.86 -9.88
C LEU A 346 22.50 4.20 -10.28
N ALA A 347 22.30 5.30 -11.02
CA ALA A 347 20.98 5.90 -11.19
C ALA A 347 19.99 5.04 -12.00
N ASP A 348 20.46 4.37 -13.08
CA ASP A 348 19.61 3.56 -13.97
C ASP A 348 19.05 2.27 -13.32
N VAL A 349 19.63 1.85 -12.20
CA VAL A 349 19.14 0.73 -11.37
C VAL A 349 18.67 1.18 -9.98
N SER A 350 18.54 2.50 -9.76
CA SER A 350 17.99 3.10 -8.54
C SER A 350 16.69 3.85 -8.87
N PRO A 351 15.59 3.13 -9.20
CA PRO A 351 14.39 3.77 -9.67
C PRO A 351 13.73 4.55 -8.54
N SER A 352 13.27 5.76 -8.88
CA SER A 352 12.33 6.52 -8.07
C SER A 352 11.10 6.83 -8.92
N LEU A 353 9.91 6.92 -8.31
CA LEU A 353 8.72 7.35 -9.03
C LEU A 353 8.71 8.89 -9.10
N PRO A 354 8.35 9.48 -10.25
CA PRO A 354 8.25 10.93 -10.37
C PRO A 354 7.26 11.51 -9.36
N PRO A 355 7.46 12.76 -8.90
CA PRO A 355 6.41 13.51 -8.22
C PRO A 355 5.14 13.57 -9.09
N PRO A 356 3.94 13.65 -8.49
CA PRO A 356 2.68 13.65 -9.24
C PRO A 356 2.58 14.70 -10.35
N GLU A 357 3.23 15.86 -10.19
CA GLU A 357 3.29 16.92 -11.21
C GLU A 357 4.12 16.57 -12.47
N PHE A 358 4.95 15.51 -12.41
CA PHE A 358 5.82 15.05 -13.50
C PHE A 358 5.45 13.67 -14.03
N LEU A 359 4.20 13.22 -13.84
CA LEU A 359 3.69 11.95 -14.39
C LEU A 359 3.49 12.01 -15.93
N ASP A 360 4.47 12.55 -16.65
CA ASP A 360 4.59 12.53 -18.10
C ASP A 360 5.80 11.67 -18.50
N TRP A 361 5.78 11.12 -19.72
CA TRP A 361 6.91 10.35 -20.28
C TRP A 361 8.23 11.13 -20.35
N ASP A 362 8.16 12.46 -20.24
CA ASP A 362 9.34 13.35 -20.26
C ASP A 362 10.13 13.32 -18.95
N TRP A 363 9.67 12.58 -17.93
CA TRP A 363 10.45 12.37 -16.71
C TRP A 363 11.66 11.48 -17.01
N LYS A 364 12.83 12.12 -17.10
CA LYS A 364 14.12 11.44 -17.24
C LYS A 364 14.54 10.91 -15.86
N PRO A 365 14.78 9.60 -15.68
CA PRO A 365 15.33 9.01 -14.44
C PRO A 365 16.76 9.47 -14.10
N ALA A 366 17.22 10.58 -14.67
CA ALA A 366 18.62 10.88 -14.91
C ALA A 366 19.24 11.90 -13.93
N HIS A 367 18.61 12.18 -12.79
CA HIS A 367 19.17 13.14 -11.86
C HIS A 367 19.69 12.41 -10.64
N LEU A 368 20.96 12.02 -10.73
CA LEU A 368 21.80 11.76 -9.57
C LEU A 368 21.50 12.78 -8.45
N GLU A 369 21.36 14.05 -8.82
CA GLU A 369 21.11 15.23 -7.98
C GLU A 369 19.71 15.30 -7.32
N HIS A 370 18.72 14.54 -7.82
CA HIS A 370 17.35 14.57 -7.31
C HIS A 370 16.88 13.21 -6.78
N HIS A 371 17.78 12.22 -6.68
CA HIS A 371 17.39 10.94 -6.12
C HIS A 371 17.01 11.11 -4.64
N PRO A 372 15.87 10.57 -4.17
CA PRO A 372 15.37 10.78 -2.81
C PRO A 372 16.37 10.39 -1.70
N VAL A 373 17.33 9.52 -1.99
CA VAL A 373 18.42 9.14 -1.07
C VAL A 373 19.29 10.32 -0.65
N LEU A 374 19.41 11.35 -1.49
CA LEU A 374 20.18 12.56 -1.18
C LEU A 374 19.50 13.46 -0.15
N ASP A 375 18.18 13.31 0.04
CA ASP A 375 17.45 14.04 1.07
C ASP A 375 17.67 13.48 2.49
N LEU A 376 18.33 12.31 2.61
CA LEU A 376 18.60 11.71 3.90
C LEU A 376 19.77 12.41 4.61
N PRO A 377 19.73 12.55 5.95
CA PRO A 377 20.86 13.11 6.69
C PRO A 377 22.07 12.18 6.70
N HIS A 378 21.82 10.86 6.68
CA HIS A 378 22.82 9.80 6.64
C HIS A 378 22.14 8.49 6.23
N LEU A 379 22.93 7.55 5.73
CA LEU A 379 22.50 6.17 5.54
C LEU A 379 22.78 5.36 6.81
N PRO A 380 21.88 4.46 7.23
CA PRO A 380 22.21 3.52 8.29
C PRO A 380 23.37 2.60 7.85
N PRO A 381 24.15 2.03 8.78
CA PRO A 381 25.20 1.08 8.43
C PRO A 381 24.60 -0.12 7.66
N PRO A 382 25.26 -0.59 6.58
CA PRO A 382 24.75 -1.69 5.80
C PRO A 382 24.82 -3.00 6.60
N ILE A 383 23.75 -3.78 6.53
CA ILE A 383 23.72 -5.14 7.07
C ILE A 383 24.29 -6.08 6.00
N PRO A 384 25.35 -6.84 6.31
CA PRO A 384 25.94 -7.77 5.35
C PRO A 384 24.98 -8.95 5.10
N LEU A 385 24.89 -9.33 3.83
CA LEU A 385 24.23 -10.53 3.33
C LEU A 385 25.27 -11.55 2.90
N ASP A 386 25.02 -12.80 3.20
CA ASP A 386 25.89 -13.90 2.81
C ASP A 386 25.74 -14.24 1.33
N GLY A 387 26.87 -14.25 0.60
CA GLY A 387 26.93 -14.66 -0.79
C GLY A 387 26.33 -13.66 -1.80
N PRO A 388 26.12 -14.10 -3.05
CA PRO A 388 25.47 -13.31 -4.09
C PRO A 388 23.96 -13.19 -3.83
N VAL A 389 23.38 -12.04 -4.14
CA VAL A 389 21.94 -11.78 -3.95
C VAL A 389 21.40 -11.03 -5.17
N ALA A 390 20.30 -11.50 -5.74
CA ALA A 390 19.57 -10.74 -6.76
C ALA A 390 18.69 -9.67 -6.11
N LEU A 391 18.63 -8.47 -6.67
CA LEU A 391 17.77 -7.38 -6.22
C LEU A 391 16.80 -7.01 -7.33
N LEU A 392 15.52 -6.89 -6.99
CA LEU A 392 14.54 -6.20 -7.82
C LEU A 392 14.39 -4.75 -7.30
N PRO A 393 14.85 -3.74 -8.07
CA PRO A 393 15.13 -2.42 -7.51
C PRO A 393 13.89 -1.54 -7.32
N LEU A 394 12.72 -1.92 -7.84
CA LEU A 394 11.47 -1.17 -7.65
C LEU A 394 10.56 -1.88 -6.63
N GLY A 395 9.84 -1.10 -5.82
CA GLY A 395 8.86 -1.66 -4.87
C GLY A 395 7.69 -2.39 -5.54
N ALA A 396 7.27 -3.50 -4.95
CA ALA A 396 6.34 -4.48 -5.53
C ALA A 396 4.89 -4.44 -5.01
N VAL A 397 4.48 -3.38 -4.29
CA VAL A 397 3.22 -3.40 -3.51
C VAL A 397 1.95 -3.26 -4.38
N ASN A 398 2.07 -2.57 -5.52
CA ASN A 398 0.95 -2.22 -6.41
C ASN A 398 0.81 -3.24 -7.55
N TYR A 399 -0.42 -3.68 -7.83
CA TYR A 399 -0.72 -4.64 -8.91
C TYR A 399 -0.19 -4.21 -10.28
N PHE A 400 -0.31 -2.92 -10.62
CA PHE A 400 0.18 -2.37 -11.89
C PHE A 400 1.71 -2.51 -12.01
N HIS A 401 2.47 -1.94 -11.07
CA HIS A 401 3.95 -2.00 -11.08
C HIS A 401 4.47 -3.44 -10.98
N TRP A 402 3.78 -4.31 -10.25
CA TRP A 402 4.11 -5.73 -10.23
C TRP A 402 4.11 -6.33 -11.64
N MET A 403 3.02 -6.12 -12.38
CA MET A 403 2.87 -6.69 -13.73
C MET A 403 3.80 -6.02 -14.75
N VAL A 404 3.89 -4.69 -14.76
CA VAL A 404 4.55 -3.96 -15.86
C VAL A 404 6.04 -3.72 -15.63
N ASP A 405 6.51 -3.70 -14.37
CA ASP A 405 7.91 -3.43 -14.03
C ASP A 405 8.61 -4.65 -13.42
N ILE A 406 7.99 -5.29 -12.41
CA ILE A 406 8.65 -6.33 -11.61
C ILE A 406 8.76 -7.66 -12.36
N LEU A 407 7.66 -8.18 -12.92
CA LEU A 407 7.69 -9.45 -13.65
C LEU A 407 8.64 -9.40 -14.85
N PRO A 408 8.68 -8.32 -15.66
CA PRO A 408 9.68 -8.19 -16.73
C PRO A 408 11.13 -8.11 -16.22
N ALA A 409 11.41 -7.39 -15.13
CA ALA A 409 12.75 -7.34 -14.55
C ALA A 409 13.22 -8.71 -14.03
N LEU A 410 12.29 -9.50 -13.48
CA LEU A 410 12.54 -10.86 -13.05
C LEU A 410 12.85 -11.79 -14.23
N ASP A 411 12.17 -11.62 -15.37
CA ASP A 411 12.49 -12.34 -16.60
C ASP A 411 13.90 -12.00 -17.14
N LEU A 412 14.38 -10.77 -16.96
CA LEU A 412 15.76 -10.41 -17.32
C LEU A 412 16.79 -11.21 -16.51
N LEU A 413 16.57 -11.36 -15.19
CA LEU A 413 17.41 -12.21 -14.35
C LEU A 413 17.38 -13.68 -14.80
N ARG A 414 16.19 -14.17 -15.22
CA ARG A 414 16.03 -15.53 -15.74
C ARG A 414 16.86 -15.72 -17.01
N ARG A 415 16.67 -14.85 -18.00
CA ARG A 415 17.32 -14.93 -19.32
C ARG A 415 18.83 -14.68 -19.26
N ALA A 416 19.30 -13.95 -18.25
CA ALA A 416 20.72 -13.80 -17.97
C ALA A 416 21.35 -15.00 -17.22
N GLY A 417 20.56 -16.00 -16.83
CA GLY A 417 21.04 -17.23 -16.18
C GLY A 417 21.27 -17.12 -14.68
N PHE A 418 20.66 -16.14 -14.01
CA PHE A 418 20.79 -15.94 -12.56
C PHE A 418 19.69 -16.61 -11.74
N LEU A 419 18.52 -16.89 -12.33
CA LEU A 419 17.42 -17.57 -11.62
C LEU A 419 17.48 -19.10 -11.67
N GLU A 420 18.35 -19.70 -12.48
CA GLU A 420 18.59 -21.15 -12.45
C GLU A 420 19.49 -21.58 -11.28
N LYS A 421 20.18 -20.60 -10.68
CA LYS A 421 21.01 -20.77 -9.48
C LYS A 421 20.10 -20.67 -8.25
N ASP A 422 20.43 -21.39 -7.19
CA ASP A 422 19.73 -21.28 -5.90
C ASP A 422 20.14 -19.97 -5.20
N LEU A 423 19.67 -18.86 -5.79
CA LEU A 423 20.07 -17.50 -5.46
C LEU A 423 18.91 -16.80 -4.71
N PRO A 424 19.18 -16.18 -3.55
CA PRO A 424 18.18 -15.33 -2.89
C PRO A 424 17.82 -14.10 -3.74
N ILE A 425 16.54 -13.75 -3.75
CA ILE A 425 15.99 -12.60 -4.47
C ILE A 425 15.44 -11.63 -3.43
N LEU A 426 16.15 -10.52 -3.23
CA LEU A 426 15.74 -9.41 -2.41
C LEU A 426 14.68 -8.58 -3.13
N LEU A 427 13.51 -8.48 -2.52
CA LEU A 427 12.34 -7.84 -3.11
C LEU A 427 11.68 -6.88 -2.12
N HIS A 428 11.69 -5.60 -2.46
CA HIS A 428 11.06 -4.56 -1.65
C HIS A 428 9.54 -4.56 -1.84
N GLY A 429 8.77 -4.56 -0.74
CA GLY A 429 7.31 -4.47 -0.80
C GLY A 429 6.58 -5.73 -1.29
N TYR A 430 7.24 -6.90 -1.25
CA TYR A 430 6.55 -8.18 -1.37
C TYR A 430 5.65 -8.42 -0.16
N GLN A 431 4.37 -8.71 -0.39
CA GLN A 431 3.39 -8.89 0.67
C GLN A 431 2.72 -10.27 0.61
N GLY A 432 3.19 -11.16 -0.27
CA GLY A 432 2.57 -12.46 -0.51
C GLY A 432 1.12 -12.34 -1.01
N LYS A 433 0.78 -11.25 -1.72
CA LYS A 433 -0.58 -11.08 -2.25
C LYS A 433 -0.91 -12.19 -3.24
N PRO A 434 -2.18 -12.59 -3.37
CA PRO A 434 -2.57 -13.70 -4.25
C PRO A 434 -2.03 -13.58 -5.68
N PHE A 435 -2.10 -12.39 -6.29
CA PHE A 435 -1.56 -12.18 -7.64
C PHE A 435 -0.04 -12.32 -7.71
N GLN A 436 0.71 -11.95 -6.66
CA GLN A 436 2.17 -12.07 -6.61
C GLN A 436 2.53 -13.55 -6.62
N VAL A 437 1.97 -14.32 -5.69
CA VAL A 437 2.20 -15.76 -5.54
C VAL A 437 1.81 -16.52 -6.81
N GLN A 438 0.62 -16.25 -7.37
CA GLN A 438 0.13 -16.93 -8.57
C GLN A 438 0.99 -16.63 -9.80
N SER A 439 1.39 -15.37 -9.99
CA SER A 439 2.26 -15.00 -11.12
C SER A 439 3.67 -15.60 -11.01
N LEU A 440 4.27 -15.64 -9.81
CA LEU A 440 5.57 -16.28 -9.58
C LEU A 440 5.52 -17.78 -9.83
N ALA A 441 4.49 -18.45 -9.30
CA ALA A 441 4.29 -19.88 -9.53
C ALA A 441 4.16 -20.20 -11.03
N ALA A 442 3.40 -19.39 -11.77
CA ALA A 442 3.24 -19.54 -13.21
C ALA A 442 4.54 -19.33 -14.01
N LEU A 443 5.46 -18.50 -13.50
CA LEU A 443 6.79 -18.30 -14.06
C LEU A 443 7.83 -19.30 -13.54
N GLY A 444 7.44 -20.26 -12.70
CA GLY A 444 8.32 -21.27 -12.11
C GLY A 444 9.29 -20.72 -11.07
N ILE A 445 8.91 -19.67 -10.35
CA ILE A 445 9.75 -18.98 -9.39
C ILE A 445 9.28 -19.32 -7.97
N PRO A 446 10.07 -20.12 -7.22
CA PRO A 446 9.77 -20.48 -5.85
C PRO A 446 9.79 -19.28 -4.92
N THR A 447 8.77 -19.17 -4.06
CA THR A 447 8.63 -18.06 -3.10
C THR A 447 9.62 -18.13 -1.94
N GLU A 448 10.16 -19.31 -1.66
CA GLU A 448 11.19 -19.55 -0.63
C GLU A 448 12.51 -18.85 -0.92
N ARG A 449 12.75 -18.45 -2.18
CA ARG A 449 13.93 -17.66 -2.58
C ARG A 449 13.76 -16.18 -2.32
N LEU A 450 12.55 -15.71 -1.98
CA LEU A 450 12.29 -14.30 -1.77
C LEU A 450 12.70 -13.87 -0.37
N LEU A 451 13.52 -12.83 -0.29
CA LEU A 451 13.87 -12.14 0.95
C LEU A 451 13.18 -10.78 0.98
N SER A 452 12.44 -10.49 2.05
CA SER A 452 11.95 -9.15 2.33
C SER A 452 12.92 -8.40 3.25
N PHE A 453 12.97 -7.09 3.14
CA PHE A 453 13.77 -6.24 4.04
C PHE A 453 13.32 -6.37 5.51
N GLU A 454 12.04 -6.69 5.75
CA GLU A 454 11.53 -6.95 7.11
C GLU A 454 12.09 -8.26 7.68
N GLN A 455 12.28 -9.28 6.85
CA GLN A 455 12.85 -10.57 7.27
C GLN A 455 14.36 -10.47 7.57
N VAL A 456 15.08 -9.63 6.83
CA VAL A 456 16.53 -9.43 6.98
C VAL A 456 16.86 -8.46 8.12
N GLY A 457 15.94 -7.55 8.47
CA GLY A 457 16.08 -6.70 9.66
C GLY A 457 16.80 -5.36 9.43
N GLY A 458 16.55 -4.66 8.32
CA GLY A 458 17.05 -3.30 8.12
C GLY A 458 16.68 -2.68 6.77
N SER A 459 17.00 -1.40 6.60
CA SER A 459 16.74 -0.63 5.37
C SER A 459 17.94 -0.55 4.43
N HIS A 460 19.16 -0.87 4.89
CA HIS A 460 20.39 -0.83 4.09
C HIS A 460 21.07 -2.20 4.15
N LEU A 461 21.15 -2.88 3.02
CA LEU A 461 21.71 -4.23 2.92
C LEU A 461 22.90 -4.23 1.95
N GLN A 462 23.96 -4.98 2.25
CA GLN A 462 25.13 -5.13 1.39
C GLN A 462 25.38 -6.60 1.09
N ALA A 463 25.51 -6.97 -0.18
CA ALA A 463 25.83 -8.33 -0.58
C ALA A 463 27.28 -8.43 -1.05
N GLN A 464 27.88 -9.62 -0.92
CA GLN A 464 29.23 -9.87 -1.48
C GLN A 464 29.25 -9.61 -3.00
N ASN A 465 28.14 -9.92 -3.66
CA ASN A 465 27.89 -9.59 -5.05
C ASN A 465 26.40 -9.32 -5.27
N LEU A 466 26.06 -8.06 -5.54
CA LEU A 466 24.67 -7.66 -5.77
C LEU A 466 24.35 -7.77 -7.27
N ILE A 467 23.38 -8.61 -7.62
CA ILE A 467 22.95 -8.87 -9.00
C ILE A 467 21.69 -8.06 -9.26
N VAL A 468 21.77 -7.06 -10.15
CA VAL A 468 20.67 -6.11 -10.35
C VAL A 468 20.30 -6.06 -11.84
N PRO A 469 19.04 -6.37 -12.21
CA PRO A 469 18.55 -6.15 -13.56
C PRO A 469 18.21 -4.67 -13.75
N SER A 470 18.33 -4.19 -14.99
CA SER A 470 17.63 -2.96 -15.39
C SER A 470 16.11 -3.17 -15.35
N LEU A 471 15.34 -2.09 -15.47
CA LEU A 471 13.92 -2.22 -15.83
C LEU A 471 13.79 -2.55 -17.32
N ALA A 472 12.63 -3.11 -17.71
CA ALA A 472 12.34 -3.48 -19.10
C ALA A 472 11.93 -2.28 -19.99
N GLY A 473 11.91 -1.08 -19.43
CA GLY A 473 11.53 0.19 -20.05
C GLY A 473 11.42 1.29 -18.99
N PRO A 474 10.92 2.49 -19.36
CA PRO A 474 10.55 3.51 -18.38
C PRO A 474 9.54 2.95 -17.37
N VAL A 475 9.61 3.41 -16.12
CA VAL A 475 8.72 2.92 -15.04
C VAL A 475 7.25 3.09 -15.43
N GLY A 476 6.45 2.03 -15.31
CA GLY A 476 5.05 2.03 -15.68
C GLY A 476 4.78 1.93 -17.19
N CYS A 477 5.82 1.84 -18.03
CA CYS A 477 5.68 1.61 -19.46
C CYS A 477 5.72 0.11 -19.76
N LEU A 478 4.57 -0.48 -20.11
CA LEU A 478 4.60 -1.84 -20.66
C LEU A 478 5.28 -1.78 -22.03
N THR A 479 6.44 -2.42 -22.17
CA THR A 479 7.13 -2.54 -23.46
C THR A 479 6.72 -3.83 -24.18
N PRO A 480 6.96 -3.96 -25.50
CA PRO A 480 6.72 -5.23 -26.22
C PRO A 480 7.47 -6.42 -25.60
N ARG A 481 8.60 -6.16 -24.93
CA ARG A 481 9.38 -7.17 -24.20
C ARG A 481 8.67 -7.57 -22.91
N GLY A 482 8.22 -6.59 -22.12
CA GLY A 482 7.44 -6.84 -20.92
C GLY A 482 6.12 -7.56 -21.22
N TRP A 483 5.45 -7.22 -22.32
CA TRP A 483 4.20 -7.89 -22.71
C TRP A 483 4.40 -9.38 -23.02
N LYS A 484 5.51 -9.76 -23.66
CA LYS A 484 5.85 -11.18 -23.86
C LYS A 484 5.99 -11.96 -22.55
N VAL A 485 6.40 -11.29 -21.47
CA VAL A 485 6.46 -11.91 -20.13
C VAL A 485 5.05 -12.11 -19.59
N LEU A 486 4.20 -11.10 -19.68
CA LEU A 486 2.79 -11.21 -19.27
C LEU A 486 2.03 -12.28 -20.06
N GLN A 487 2.33 -12.45 -21.35
CA GLN A 487 1.74 -13.51 -22.18
C GLN A 487 2.03 -14.93 -21.66
N GLN A 488 3.12 -15.15 -20.90
CA GLN A 488 3.40 -16.44 -20.26
C GLN A 488 2.40 -16.80 -19.17
N LEU A 489 1.62 -15.82 -18.66
CA LEU A 489 0.58 -16.03 -17.66
C LEU A 489 -0.77 -16.46 -18.28
N VAL A 490 -0.98 -16.26 -19.59
CA VAL A 490 -2.23 -16.59 -20.29
C VAL A 490 -2.73 -18.02 -20.04
N PRO A 491 -1.88 -19.06 -19.96
CA PRO A 491 -2.32 -20.42 -19.66
C PRO A 491 -3.09 -20.55 -18.34
N LEU A 492 -2.86 -19.68 -17.35
CA LEU A 492 -3.62 -19.69 -16.09
C LEU A 492 -5.12 -19.52 -16.31
N GLY A 493 -5.54 -18.79 -17.35
CA GLY A 493 -6.94 -18.50 -17.65
C GLY A 493 -7.66 -19.55 -18.50
N GLN A 494 -7.00 -20.65 -18.90
CA GLN A 494 -7.57 -21.61 -19.85
C GLN A 494 -8.69 -22.49 -19.26
N ALA A 495 -8.72 -22.68 -17.94
CA ALA A 495 -9.70 -23.55 -17.26
C ALA A 495 -11.05 -22.87 -16.95
N ALA A 496 -11.34 -21.72 -17.58
CA ALA A 496 -12.37 -20.81 -17.10
C ALA A 496 -13.77 -21.02 -17.71
N ASP A 497 -14.78 -20.60 -16.93
CA ASP A 497 -16.21 -20.74 -17.21
C ASP A 497 -16.60 -20.21 -18.61
N PRO A 498 -17.33 -20.99 -19.43
CA PRO A 498 -17.89 -20.51 -20.70
C PRO A 498 -18.77 -19.25 -20.59
N LEU A 499 -19.35 -18.95 -19.44
CA LEU A 499 -20.34 -17.88 -19.22
C LEU A 499 -19.76 -16.50 -18.87
N LEU A 500 -18.45 -16.30 -18.95
CA LEU A 500 -17.84 -14.99 -18.66
C LEU A 500 -18.36 -13.89 -19.60
N PRO A 501 -18.63 -12.67 -19.09
CA PRO A 501 -19.17 -11.59 -19.90
C PRO A 501 -18.16 -11.10 -20.93
N ARG A 502 -18.66 -10.76 -22.13
CA ARG A 502 -17.82 -10.25 -23.23
C ARG A 502 -17.58 -8.75 -23.13
N ARG A 503 -18.50 -7.99 -22.55
CA ARG A 503 -18.37 -6.53 -22.34
C ARG A 503 -18.27 -6.26 -20.86
N VAL A 504 -17.13 -5.74 -20.43
CA VAL A 504 -16.75 -5.65 -19.02
C VAL A 504 -16.67 -4.19 -18.63
N TYR A 505 -17.36 -3.80 -17.56
CA TYR A 505 -17.15 -2.53 -16.87
C TYR A 505 -16.40 -2.81 -15.56
N ILE A 506 -15.16 -2.36 -15.45
CA ILE A 506 -14.33 -2.50 -14.25
C ILE A 506 -14.80 -1.48 -13.22
N SER A 507 -15.61 -1.94 -12.28
CA SER A 507 -16.14 -1.15 -11.17
C SER A 507 -15.05 -0.89 -10.15
N ARG A 508 -14.87 0.38 -9.77
CA ARG A 508 -13.95 0.80 -8.70
C ARG A 508 -14.66 1.17 -7.40
N ARG A 509 -15.94 0.79 -7.21
CA ARG A 509 -16.71 1.16 -6.00
C ARG A 509 -16.09 0.74 -4.66
N ALA A 510 -15.29 -0.32 -4.65
CA ALA A 510 -14.56 -0.80 -3.46
C ALA A 510 -13.17 -0.14 -3.29
N ALA A 511 -12.72 0.64 -4.27
CA ALA A 511 -11.45 1.35 -4.22
C ALA A 511 -11.56 2.62 -3.35
N ARG A 512 -10.42 3.05 -2.81
CA ARG A 512 -10.33 4.21 -1.92
C ARG A 512 -10.43 5.57 -2.65
N TRP A 513 -10.03 5.62 -3.92
CA TRP A 513 -9.98 6.83 -4.76
C TRP A 513 -10.18 6.46 -6.23
N ARG A 514 -10.44 7.46 -7.08
CA ARG A 514 -10.76 7.28 -8.50
C ARG A 514 -11.97 6.38 -8.69
N ARG A 515 -13.07 6.76 -8.04
CA ARG A 515 -14.39 6.15 -8.18
C ARG A 515 -15.24 6.96 -9.16
N VAL A 516 -16.21 6.29 -9.76
CA VAL A 516 -17.28 6.93 -10.52
C VAL A 516 -18.41 7.25 -9.56
N ILE A 517 -18.69 8.53 -9.35
CA ILE A 517 -19.65 8.99 -8.33
C ILE A 517 -21.09 8.63 -8.74
N ASN A 518 -21.42 8.76 -10.01
CA ASN A 518 -22.70 8.39 -10.60
C ASN A 518 -22.70 6.99 -11.23
N GLU A 519 -22.00 6.02 -10.62
CA GLU A 519 -21.84 4.68 -11.20
C GLU A 519 -23.18 3.99 -11.49
N ALA A 520 -24.21 4.21 -10.67
CA ALA A 520 -25.54 3.64 -10.90
C ALA A 520 -26.16 4.13 -12.22
N GLU A 521 -26.08 5.44 -12.50
CA GLU A 521 -26.58 6.07 -13.73
C GLU A 521 -25.79 5.58 -14.96
N VAL A 522 -24.46 5.47 -14.81
CA VAL A 522 -23.56 4.92 -15.84
C VAL A 522 -23.95 3.48 -16.15
N LEU A 523 -24.13 2.63 -15.14
CA LEU A 523 -24.49 1.22 -15.35
C LEU A 523 -25.87 1.05 -15.98
N GLU A 524 -26.83 1.93 -15.66
CA GLU A 524 -28.13 1.95 -16.33
C GLU A 524 -28.00 2.27 -17.81
N ALA A 525 -27.20 3.31 -18.15
CA ALA A 525 -26.93 3.69 -19.54
C ALA A 525 -26.14 2.63 -20.32
N LEU A 526 -25.30 1.85 -19.64
CA LEU A 526 -24.48 0.79 -20.24
C LEU A 526 -25.23 -0.54 -20.42
N ARG A 527 -26.37 -0.74 -19.74
CA ARG A 527 -27.15 -1.98 -19.80
C ARG A 527 -27.59 -2.36 -21.22
N PRO A 528 -28.12 -1.44 -22.07
CA PRO A 528 -28.48 -1.75 -23.47
C PRO A 528 -27.26 -2.16 -24.31
N TRP A 529 -26.06 -1.72 -23.92
CA TRP A 529 -24.81 -2.06 -24.59
C TRP A 529 -24.20 -3.37 -24.07
N GLY A 530 -24.86 -4.09 -23.16
CA GLY A 530 -24.44 -5.41 -22.69
C GLY A 530 -23.24 -5.43 -21.75
N PHE A 531 -22.80 -4.28 -21.24
CA PHE A 531 -21.71 -4.23 -20.26
C PHE A 531 -22.14 -4.80 -18.91
N VAL A 532 -21.26 -5.61 -18.32
CA VAL A 532 -21.44 -6.21 -16.99
C VAL A 532 -20.43 -5.60 -16.02
N PRO A 533 -20.86 -5.06 -14.86
CA PRO A 533 -19.94 -4.56 -13.86
C PRO A 533 -19.17 -5.71 -13.19
N VAL A 534 -17.84 -5.57 -13.11
CA VAL A 534 -16.95 -6.53 -12.47
C VAL A 534 -16.03 -5.80 -11.50
N GLN A 535 -15.87 -6.35 -10.29
CA GLN A 535 -14.82 -5.97 -9.35
C GLN A 535 -13.68 -6.97 -9.51
N LEU A 536 -12.51 -6.50 -9.94
CA LEU A 536 -11.38 -7.40 -10.19
C LEU A 536 -10.74 -7.88 -8.88
N GLU A 537 -10.91 -7.13 -7.80
CA GLU A 537 -10.34 -7.42 -6.48
C GLU A 537 -10.86 -8.72 -5.85
N VAL A 538 -12.05 -9.17 -6.26
CA VAL A 538 -12.64 -10.43 -5.78
C VAL A 538 -12.30 -11.63 -6.66
N LEU A 539 -11.65 -11.41 -7.81
CA LEU A 539 -11.27 -12.46 -8.75
C LEU A 539 -9.81 -12.87 -8.54
N SER A 540 -9.53 -14.17 -8.65
CA SER A 540 -8.17 -14.70 -8.77
C SER A 540 -7.48 -14.20 -10.05
N LEU A 541 -6.15 -14.30 -10.13
CA LEU A 541 -5.43 -13.89 -11.33
C LEU A 541 -5.85 -14.71 -12.56
N ALA A 542 -6.10 -16.01 -12.37
CA ALA A 542 -6.59 -16.89 -13.42
C ALA A 542 -7.96 -16.44 -13.97
N GLU A 543 -8.90 -16.08 -13.09
CA GLU A 543 -10.22 -15.57 -13.49
C GLU A 543 -10.13 -14.21 -14.17
N GLN A 544 -9.27 -13.31 -13.68
CA GLN A 544 -9.02 -12.02 -14.32
C GLN A 544 -8.47 -12.21 -15.74
N ILE A 545 -7.46 -13.06 -15.92
CA ILE A 545 -6.89 -13.37 -17.24
C ILE A 545 -7.95 -13.96 -18.17
N ALA A 546 -8.72 -14.93 -17.70
CA ALA A 546 -9.77 -15.56 -18.47
C ALA A 546 -10.86 -14.59 -18.94
N LEU A 547 -11.27 -13.67 -18.06
CA LEU A 547 -12.24 -12.63 -18.36
C LEU A 547 -11.75 -11.73 -19.50
N MET A 548 -10.50 -11.29 -19.43
CA MET A 548 -9.90 -10.41 -20.43
C MET A 548 -9.68 -11.11 -21.77
N GLN A 549 -9.30 -12.39 -21.76
CA GLN A 549 -9.13 -13.20 -22.97
C GLN A 549 -10.44 -13.35 -23.77
N LYS A 550 -11.60 -13.26 -23.10
CA LYS A 550 -12.94 -13.34 -23.73
C LYS A 550 -13.56 -11.98 -24.02
N ALA A 551 -13.00 -10.90 -23.49
CA ALA A 551 -13.60 -9.58 -23.58
C ALA A 551 -13.49 -9.02 -25.01
N GLU A 552 -14.63 -8.60 -25.56
CA GLU A 552 -14.71 -7.81 -26.78
C GLU A 552 -14.66 -6.31 -26.48
N ALA A 553 -15.06 -5.91 -25.26
CA ALA A 553 -14.93 -4.55 -24.77
C ALA A 553 -14.61 -4.52 -23.26
N VAL A 554 -13.72 -3.64 -22.85
CA VAL A 554 -13.37 -3.37 -21.45
C VAL A 554 -13.44 -1.88 -21.21
N MET A 555 -14.23 -1.46 -20.22
CA MET A 555 -14.39 -0.07 -19.81
C MET A 555 -14.00 0.08 -18.34
N GLY A 556 -13.37 1.19 -17.96
CA GLY A 556 -13.16 1.50 -16.54
C GLY A 556 -12.52 2.87 -16.32
N ILE A 557 -12.68 3.40 -15.12
CA ILE A 557 -11.96 4.62 -14.70
C ILE A 557 -10.50 4.30 -14.36
N HIS A 558 -9.60 5.22 -14.69
CA HIS A 558 -8.15 5.10 -14.60
C HIS A 558 -7.69 4.46 -13.28
N GLY A 559 -7.05 3.29 -13.34
CA GLY A 559 -6.61 2.59 -12.14
C GLY A 559 -6.02 1.21 -12.41
N ALA A 560 -5.35 0.64 -11.40
CA ALA A 560 -4.57 -0.59 -11.54
C ALA A 560 -5.35 -1.79 -12.11
N GLY A 561 -6.68 -1.81 -12.02
CA GLY A 561 -7.51 -2.82 -12.68
C GLY A 561 -7.33 -2.87 -14.20
N LEU A 562 -7.12 -1.71 -14.86
CA LEU A 562 -6.90 -1.61 -16.31
C LEU A 562 -5.57 -2.23 -16.77
N THR A 563 -4.66 -2.60 -15.86
CA THR A 563 -3.46 -3.39 -16.21
C THR A 563 -3.84 -4.72 -16.89
N ASN A 564 -5.01 -5.26 -16.55
CA ASN A 564 -5.55 -6.48 -17.12
C ASN A 564 -5.84 -6.40 -18.63
N LEU A 565 -5.87 -5.20 -19.22
CA LEU A 565 -5.90 -5.01 -20.67
C LEU A 565 -4.72 -5.73 -21.37
N ALA A 566 -3.61 -6.00 -20.66
CA ALA A 566 -2.47 -6.77 -21.17
C ALA A 566 -2.85 -8.20 -21.60
N PHE A 567 -3.97 -8.72 -21.10
CA PHE A 567 -4.48 -10.07 -21.39
C PHE A 567 -5.66 -10.06 -22.36
N CYS A 568 -6.05 -8.91 -22.91
CA CYS A 568 -7.08 -8.85 -23.95
C CYS A 568 -6.54 -9.35 -25.30
N GLN A 569 -7.46 -9.73 -26.19
CA GLN A 569 -7.10 -10.05 -27.57
C GLN A 569 -6.84 -8.75 -28.35
N PRO A 570 -5.90 -8.73 -29.31
CA PRO A 570 -5.77 -7.60 -30.23
C PRO A 570 -7.10 -7.26 -30.91
N GLY A 571 -7.43 -5.98 -31.00
CA GLY A 571 -8.70 -5.48 -31.50
C GLY A 571 -9.83 -5.37 -30.46
N THR A 572 -9.66 -5.87 -29.23
CA THR A 572 -10.60 -5.60 -28.13
C THR A 572 -10.75 -4.09 -27.93
N VAL A 573 -11.98 -3.63 -27.72
CA VAL A 573 -12.29 -2.22 -27.44
C VAL A 573 -11.91 -1.90 -25.99
N ALA A 574 -11.07 -0.89 -25.79
CA ALA A 574 -10.67 -0.42 -24.47
C ALA A 574 -11.15 1.02 -24.26
N ILE A 575 -12.04 1.23 -23.29
CA ILE A 575 -12.58 2.56 -22.95
C ILE A 575 -12.04 2.97 -21.59
N GLU A 576 -11.18 3.98 -21.59
CA GLU A 576 -10.57 4.49 -20.37
C GLU A 576 -11.20 5.82 -19.96
N ILE A 577 -11.71 5.88 -18.73
CA ILE A 577 -12.27 7.10 -18.16
C ILE A 577 -11.20 7.76 -17.28
N PHE A 578 -10.81 8.98 -17.60
CA PHE A 578 -9.87 9.78 -16.82
C PHE A 578 -10.61 10.74 -15.88
N PRO A 579 -10.22 10.84 -14.61
CA PRO A 579 -10.49 12.03 -13.83
C PRO A 579 -9.85 13.25 -14.51
N SER A 580 -10.54 14.38 -14.58
CA SER A 580 -10.06 15.61 -15.25
C SER A 580 -8.74 16.16 -14.73
N ASN A 581 -8.33 15.79 -13.51
CA ASN A 581 -7.07 16.17 -12.89
C ASN A 581 -5.97 15.08 -12.99
N ALA A 582 -6.24 13.94 -13.64
CA ALA A 582 -5.35 12.78 -13.67
C ALA A 582 -5.38 12.07 -15.04
N VAL A 583 -4.94 12.77 -16.09
CA VAL A 583 -4.74 12.19 -17.42
C VAL A 583 -3.33 11.60 -17.51
N LEU A 584 -3.23 10.28 -17.38
CA LEU A 584 -1.96 9.55 -17.26
C LEU A 584 -1.79 8.56 -18.42
N PRO A 585 -0.60 8.41 -19.02
CA PRO A 585 -0.46 7.72 -20.30
C PRO A 585 -0.29 6.20 -20.23
N TYR A 586 -0.38 5.62 -19.03
CA TYR A 586 -0.01 4.22 -18.77
C TYR A 586 -0.83 3.22 -19.59
N PHE A 587 -2.16 3.22 -19.44
CA PHE A 587 -3.00 2.20 -20.07
C PHE A 587 -3.22 2.48 -21.57
N TRP A 588 -3.14 3.73 -22.01
CA TRP A 588 -3.00 4.06 -23.44
C TRP A 588 -1.75 3.42 -24.08
N SER A 589 -0.58 3.56 -23.46
CA SER A 589 0.66 2.94 -23.99
C SER A 589 0.58 1.42 -24.00
N LEU A 590 0.00 0.83 -22.95
CA LEU A 590 -0.26 -0.60 -22.86
C LEU A 590 -1.21 -1.06 -23.98
N ALA A 591 -2.31 -0.33 -24.21
CA ALA A 591 -3.27 -0.63 -25.26
C ALA A 591 -2.61 -0.62 -26.65
N GLN A 592 -1.68 0.30 -26.92
CA GLN A 592 -0.90 0.33 -28.16
C GLN A 592 0.00 -0.89 -28.32
N VAL A 593 0.66 -1.34 -27.24
CA VAL A 593 1.52 -2.53 -27.26
C VAL A 593 0.72 -3.81 -27.50
N VAL A 594 -0.47 -3.93 -26.91
CA VAL A 594 -1.36 -5.08 -27.09
C VAL A 594 -2.09 -5.05 -28.45
N GLY A 595 -2.29 -3.85 -29.02
CA GLY A 595 -3.03 -3.63 -30.27
C GLY A 595 -4.54 -3.51 -30.04
N LEU A 596 -4.96 -2.78 -29.01
CA LEU A 596 -6.36 -2.54 -28.66
C LEU A 596 -6.95 -1.31 -29.36
N ASN A 597 -8.26 -1.35 -29.60
CA ASN A 597 -9.01 -0.20 -30.08
C ASN A 597 -9.32 0.73 -28.89
N TYR A 598 -8.47 1.73 -28.67
CA TYR A 598 -8.45 2.53 -27.45
C TYR A 598 -9.23 3.86 -27.58
N PHE A 599 -10.12 4.11 -26.63
CA PHE A 599 -11.02 5.27 -26.59
C PHE A 599 -10.98 5.94 -25.20
N PRO A 600 -10.44 7.16 -25.08
CA PRO A 600 -10.38 7.85 -23.80
C PRO A 600 -11.58 8.79 -23.60
N LEU A 601 -12.06 8.91 -22.36
CA LEU A 601 -13.10 9.83 -21.92
C LEU A 601 -12.61 10.63 -20.72
N VAL A 602 -12.68 11.96 -20.74
CA VAL A 602 -12.41 12.77 -19.54
C VAL A 602 -13.72 13.01 -18.78
N ALA A 603 -13.69 12.75 -17.48
CA ALA A 603 -14.78 12.93 -16.55
C ALA A 603 -14.42 14.02 -15.52
N PRO A 604 -15.28 15.04 -15.30
CA PRO A 604 -15.04 16.08 -14.31
C PRO A 604 -14.89 15.50 -12.90
N THR A 605 -13.90 15.98 -12.16
CA THR A 605 -13.70 15.66 -10.74
C THR A 605 -14.44 16.64 -9.81
N CYS A 606 -14.68 16.22 -8.57
CA CYS A 606 -15.22 17.13 -7.55
C CYS A 606 -14.32 18.35 -7.34
N ASP A 607 -14.93 19.52 -7.09
CA ASP A 607 -14.20 20.73 -6.72
C ASP A 607 -13.40 20.47 -5.43
N PRO A 608 -12.06 20.64 -5.45
CA PRO A 608 -11.22 20.49 -4.26
C PRO A 608 -11.69 21.35 -3.06
N ALA A 609 -12.25 22.54 -3.31
CA ALA A 609 -12.81 23.39 -2.27
C ALA A 609 -14.07 22.77 -1.64
N LEU A 610 -14.90 22.10 -2.43
CA LEU A 610 -16.09 21.39 -1.97
C LEU A 610 -15.73 20.12 -1.18
N VAL A 611 -14.75 19.34 -1.66
CA VAL A 611 -14.23 18.15 -0.94
C VAL A 611 -13.64 18.54 0.41
N ALA A 612 -12.89 19.65 0.47
CA ALA A 612 -12.35 20.19 1.71
C ALA A 612 -13.45 20.75 2.65
N LEU A 613 -14.45 21.44 2.10
CA LEU A 613 -15.56 22.03 2.85
C LEU A 613 -16.49 20.97 3.45
N LEU A 614 -16.76 19.89 2.72
CA LEU A 614 -17.64 18.81 3.17
C LEU A 614 -16.97 17.95 4.26
N ALA A 615 -15.64 18.03 4.41
CA ALA A 615 -14.84 17.20 5.31
C ALA A 615 -15.19 15.70 5.22
N SER A 616 -15.72 15.26 4.07
CA SER A 616 -16.27 13.93 3.91
C SER A 616 -15.11 12.96 3.68
N PRO A 617 -14.92 11.96 4.56
CA PRO A 617 -13.94 10.90 4.32
C PRO A 617 -14.35 9.99 3.14
N GLU A 618 -15.54 10.21 2.57
CA GLU A 618 -16.14 9.39 1.52
C GLU A 618 -15.92 9.93 0.10
N LEU A 619 -15.23 11.06 -0.12
CA LEU A 619 -14.95 11.64 -1.44
C LEU A 619 -13.46 11.97 -1.59
N ASP A 620 -12.85 11.52 -2.68
CA ASP A 620 -11.46 11.82 -3.05
C ASP A 620 -11.41 12.84 -4.21
N ARG A 621 -10.33 13.63 -4.27
CA ARG A 621 -10.14 14.64 -5.32
C ARG A 621 -10.06 14.06 -6.74
N GLU A 622 -9.72 12.77 -6.88
CA GLU A 622 -9.65 12.07 -8.16
C GLU A 622 -10.93 11.26 -8.45
N ASP A 623 -11.95 11.30 -7.58
CA ASP A 623 -13.27 10.77 -7.90
C ASP A 623 -13.95 11.65 -8.96
N ALA A 624 -14.62 11.00 -9.90
CA ALA A 624 -15.14 11.66 -11.10
C ALA A 624 -16.62 11.37 -11.33
N TRP A 625 -17.31 12.36 -11.88
CA TRP A 625 -18.67 12.24 -12.38
C TRP A 625 -18.62 11.99 -13.89
N VAL A 626 -19.14 10.86 -14.35
CA VAL A 626 -19.09 10.48 -15.77
C VAL A 626 -20.28 11.10 -16.51
N PRO A 627 -20.06 11.94 -17.53
CA PRO A 627 -21.16 12.51 -18.29
C PRO A 627 -21.77 11.44 -19.20
N VAL A 628 -22.95 10.92 -18.84
CA VAL A 628 -23.63 9.84 -19.58
C VAL A 628 -23.83 10.16 -21.07
N PRO A 629 -24.25 11.38 -21.48
CA PRO A 629 -24.36 11.69 -22.90
C PRO A 629 -23.04 11.59 -23.66
N ALA A 630 -21.92 12.02 -23.06
CA ALA A 630 -20.60 11.93 -23.68
C ALA A 630 -20.12 10.46 -23.74
N LEU A 631 -20.41 9.67 -22.72
CA LEU A 631 -20.13 8.23 -22.70
C LEU A 631 -20.88 7.50 -23.82
N LEU A 632 -22.17 7.76 -24.00
CA LEU A 632 -22.98 7.16 -25.05
C LEU A 632 -22.50 7.55 -26.45
N ALA A 633 -22.18 8.84 -26.66
CA ALA A 633 -21.60 9.32 -27.92
C ALA A 633 -20.22 8.68 -28.23
N LEU A 634 -19.43 8.38 -27.20
CA LEU A 634 -18.17 7.66 -27.36
C LEU A 634 -18.43 6.19 -27.74
N LEU A 635 -19.41 5.54 -27.11
CA LEU A 635 -19.78 4.15 -27.43
C LEU A 635 -20.21 3.96 -28.88
N GLU A 636 -20.94 4.92 -29.46
CA GLU A 636 -21.31 4.91 -30.87
C GLU A 636 -20.08 4.90 -31.81
N GLN A 637 -18.96 5.51 -31.39
CA GLN A 637 -17.71 5.53 -32.16
C GLN A 637 -16.92 4.22 -32.07
N THR A 638 -17.23 3.36 -31.10
CA THR A 638 -16.49 2.10 -30.89
C THR A 638 -16.85 0.98 -31.86
N GLY A 639 -18.00 1.09 -32.54
CA GLY A 639 -18.51 0.04 -33.43
C GLY A 639 -19.06 -1.19 -32.70
N LEU A 640 -19.40 -1.09 -31.42
CA LEU A 640 -19.96 -2.18 -30.59
C LEU A 640 -21.48 -2.42 -30.78
N GLN A 641 -22.15 -1.67 -31.67
CA GLN A 641 -23.60 -1.79 -31.90
C GLN A 641 -24.04 -3.14 -32.45
#